data_AF-A0A957M4S3-F1
#
_entry.id   AF-A0A957M4S3-F1
#
_cell.length_a   1.000
_cell.length_b   1.000
_cell.length_c   1.000
_cell.angle_alpha   90.00
_cell.angle_beta   90.00
_cell.angle_gamma   90.00
#
_symmetry.space_group_name_H-M   'P 1'
#
loop_
_entity.id
_entity.type
_entity.pdbx_description
1 polymer ?
#
loop_
_entity_poly.entity_id
_entity_poly.type
_entity_poly.pdbx_seq_one_letter_code
_entity_poly.pdbx_strand_id
1 'polypeptide(L)'
;GIHAACAGGPVIDGITLDECITRSFLVGGVNKTVRVWYTKNAVTANRTEDGVDYTLEHWISSDAQAQQVAAWFEDAWQRYFADSGHHLYDNGCGNTINVQMEDGIGWSGIAYWGSSGNCRIGIDSPMVRGGGGQWTVYHEAQHYLQYSFDNGCYGYLKPNYPDDAEFVEGYADLGADSVDVALDAMGYGGITYDPSTSMYEKSYGNIFNKYFIEQLGTIGTPADPWHRMDALYAHYNECDNQDDLYVLNTLIPSLSGGKWSERAFFLNFFAANWAKDWADPVTQPELVYTDDDGNAYGNLATLSQNINMGGGTQSFPDSTPDDWAARYYQVTPQAGCPYLQMEVDGASGAQLGINFMAAKTSAPSKVLRSAKIGEDFVRTFAANGVHNRLVTAVNSFTTNYNYTVNFRCVTPTINILEPRQVKFALVGDPTSPIAFLARWSVSDGSSPVRGLLEDDFTFDAEGDAISVVPGTFQEVGNEYWAVLLPPVKAAGTTFVDFRVTLNGSISDTETDALLYVAPGNSDIALSFDASGSMNTEDVIGEGSRLTNAKRAGQVVADLLRSGDRLLVQDWSAFDNPPGCGLPGGSGNCPLDVRTLLPRTDLTAGNLSAVIGIARTQINNITARLWTPVGAGIEAAKNALLANPTNTNPKHIFLLSDGEENVKPLYADIRAGLIDSGVVVNTIAFGPEAPGSLMAQIAADTGGIYRPVATSGSGSGVMAAATDATAAVAAVNMPMDAAAVTAASYLPGQLGLANVYDYFDTEAQGAARVINGSYTNVPAFDQTGSQKVLEVNMDKSVNQLRLVVAGKQPDDEGCTVSDIRKVDVLMPGMDPQKDRWIPISPPLKGVTPADWDIRNNRFDDVLVVNNPAEGLWRFRTY
;
A
#
# COMPACT_ATOMS: atom_id res chain seq x y z
N GLY A 1 -69.81 4.78 -9.33
CA GLY A 1 -71.29 4.61 -9.36
C GLY A 1 -71.83 4.89 -7.97
N ILE A 2 -72.99 5.54 -7.85
CA ILE A 2 -73.61 5.92 -6.57
C ILE A 2 -74.09 4.67 -5.80
N HIS A 3 -73.87 4.70 -4.48
CA HIS A 3 -73.73 3.62 -3.51
C HIS A 3 -75.01 2.85 -3.16
N ALA A 4 -74.84 1.56 -2.81
CA ALA A 4 -75.79 0.79 -2.01
C ALA A 4 -75.17 0.54 -0.62
N ALA A 5 -75.97 0.68 0.44
CA ALA A 5 -75.59 0.23 1.78
C ALA A 5 -75.19 -1.26 1.72
N CYS A 6 -73.96 -1.58 2.11
CA CYS A 6 -73.58 -2.99 2.27
C CYS A 6 -74.26 -3.53 3.53
N ALA A 7 -74.99 -4.63 3.41
CA ALA A 7 -75.51 -5.33 4.57
C ALA A 7 -74.35 -6.04 5.32
N GLY A 8 -74.32 -5.91 6.66
CA GLY A 8 -73.48 -6.75 7.53
C GLY A 8 -72.03 -6.28 7.72
N GLY A 9 -71.79 -4.98 7.93
CA GLY A 9 -70.47 -4.46 8.24
C GLY A 9 -69.90 -4.92 9.59
N PRO A 10 -68.58 -4.77 9.81
CA PRO A 10 -67.93 -5.15 11.05
C PRO A 10 -68.44 -4.36 12.25
N VAL A 11 -68.39 -4.97 13.43
CA VAL A 11 -68.69 -4.34 14.71
C VAL A 11 -67.40 -4.19 15.50
N ILE A 12 -67.06 -2.95 15.85
CA ILE A 12 -65.83 -2.58 16.54
C ILE A 12 -66.24 -1.82 17.80
N ASP A 13 -65.82 -2.29 18.98
CA ASP A 13 -66.20 -1.74 20.29
C ASP A 13 -67.70 -1.50 20.49
N GLY A 14 -68.53 -2.38 19.91
CA GLY A 14 -69.98 -2.28 19.97
C GLY A 14 -70.60 -1.27 18.99
N ILE A 15 -69.80 -0.57 18.18
CA ILE A 15 -70.24 0.29 17.09
C ILE A 15 -70.21 -0.51 15.78
N THR A 16 -71.31 -0.53 15.06
CA THR A 16 -71.39 -1.17 13.74
C THR A 16 -70.97 -0.17 12.67
N LEU A 17 -70.02 -0.54 11.81
CA LEU A 17 -69.72 0.19 10.58
C LEU A 17 -70.80 -0.12 9.54
N ASP A 18 -71.89 0.66 9.58
CA ASP A 18 -73.16 0.38 8.92
C ASP A 18 -73.23 0.84 7.44
N GLU A 19 -72.19 1.51 6.96
CA GLU A 19 -72.07 2.00 5.59
C GLU A 19 -70.81 1.46 4.90
N CYS A 20 -70.81 1.48 3.56
CA CYS A 20 -69.65 1.04 2.79
C CYS A 20 -69.46 1.79 1.47
N ILE A 21 -68.20 1.93 1.07
CA ILE A 21 -67.77 2.27 -0.28
C ILE A 21 -67.13 1.03 -0.89
N THR A 22 -67.56 0.61 -2.08
CA THR A 22 -66.85 -0.41 -2.86
C THR A 22 -66.26 0.22 -4.10
N ARG A 23 -64.97 0.01 -4.33
CA ARG A 23 -64.23 0.47 -5.49
C ARG A 23 -63.59 -0.73 -6.18
N SER A 24 -63.99 -1.00 -7.42
CA SER A 24 -63.40 -2.05 -8.24
C SER A 24 -62.61 -1.44 -9.38
N PHE A 25 -61.43 -1.98 -9.62
CA PHE A 25 -60.48 -1.47 -10.61
C PHE A 25 -59.67 -2.62 -11.21
N LEU A 26 -59.06 -2.36 -12.37
CA LEU A 26 -58.20 -3.31 -13.06
C LEU A 26 -56.75 -3.05 -12.68
N VAL A 27 -56.04 -4.07 -12.22
CA VAL A 27 -54.59 -4.04 -11.99
C VAL A 27 -54.01 -5.36 -12.47
N GLY A 28 -52.93 -5.33 -13.27
CA GLY A 28 -52.35 -6.55 -13.84
C GLY A 28 -53.28 -7.40 -14.71
N GLY A 29 -54.38 -6.82 -15.23
CA GLY A 29 -55.41 -7.57 -15.94
C GLY A 29 -56.41 -8.32 -15.05
N VAL A 30 -56.31 -8.20 -13.71
CA VAL A 30 -57.24 -8.78 -12.74
C VAL A 30 -58.13 -7.69 -12.14
N ASN A 31 -59.44 -7.95 -12.06
CA ASN A 31 -60.38 -7.05 -11.40
C ASN A 31 -60.26 -7.20 -9.88
N LYS A 32 -59.68 -6.20 -9.23
CA LYS A 32 -59.52 -6.12 -7.77
C LYS A 32 -60.56 -5.18 -7.19
N THR A 33 -60.87 -5.35 -5.90
CA THR A 33 -61.87 -4.57 -5.20
C THR A 33 -61.37 -4.16 -3.82
N VAL A 34 -61.56 -2.89 -3.47
CA VAL A 34 -61.38 -2.37 -2.12
C VAL A 34 -62.75 -2.00 -1.59
N ARG A 35 -63.10 -2.52 -0.42
CA ARG A 35 -64.35 -2.20 0.28
C ARG A 35 -64.04 -1.50 1.60
N VAL A 36 -64.35 -0.22 1.67
CA VAL A 36 -64.19 0.60 2.88
C VAL A 36 -65.49 0.57 3.66
N TRP A 37 -65.46 0.05 4.88
CA TRP A 37 -66.55 0.03 5.85
C TRP A 37 -66.41 1.21 6.79
N TYR A 38 -67.50 1.92 7.07
CA TYR A 38 -67.50 3.10 7.93
C TYR A 38 -68.87 3.32 8.56
N THR A 39 -68.94 4.23 9.53
CA THR A 39 -70.19 4.84 9.97
C THR A 39 -70.06 6.36 9.97
N LYS A 40 -71.16 7.07 9.72
CA LYS A 40 -71.27 8.52 9.95
C LYS A 40 -71.94 8.85 11.28
N ASN A 41 -72.29 7.82 12.05
CA ASN A 41 -72.88 8.01 13.37
C ASN A 41 -71.78 8.49 14.33
N ALA A 42 -71.82 9.77 14.68
CA ALA A 42 -70.86 10.41 15.57
C ALA A 42 -71.07 9.98 17.03
N VAL A 43 -70.74 8.72 17.30
CA VAL A 43 -70.78 8.09 18.63
C VAL A 43 -69.38 7.69 19.06
N THR A 44 -69.17 7.74 20.37
CA THR A 44 -67.92 7.29 20.99
C THR A 44 -68.08 5.88 21.56
N ALA A 45 -67.04 5.06 21.44
CA ALA A 45 -66.89 3.83 22.21
C ALA A 45 -65.89 4.04 23.35
N ASN A 46 -66.00 3.20 24.39
CA ASN A 46 -65.02 3.14 25.46
C ASN A 46 -64.33 1.78 25.40
N ARG A 47 -63.00 1.78 25.32
CA ARG A 47 -62.17 0.57 25.38
C ARG A 47 -61.13 0.72 26.48
N THR A 48 -60.97 -0.30 27.31
CA THR A 48 -59.88 -0.35 28.29
C THR A 48 -58.75 -1.20 27.74
N GLU A 49 -57.57 -0.62 27.61
CA GLU A 49 -56.35 -1.32 27.16
C GLU A 49 -55.23 -1.02 28.16
N ASP A 50 -54.54 -2.07 28.62
CA ASP A 50 -53.52 -2.00 29.69
C ASP A 50 -53.91 -1.21 30.95
N GLY A 51 -55.20 -1.24 31.30
CA GLY A 51 -55.76 -0.55 32.46
C GLY A 51 -55.99 0.94 32.27
N VAL A 52 -55.84 1.46 31.05
CA VAL A 52 -56.17 2.82 30.65
C VAL A 52 -57.47 2.81 29.83
N ASP A 53 -58.41 3.69 30.18
CA ASP A 53 -59.67 3.86 29.43
C ASP A 53 -59.48 4.87 28.30
N TYR A 54 -59.78 4.45 27.08
CA TYR A 54 -59.74 5.25 25.86
C TYR A 54 -61.17 5.54 25.38
N THR A 55 -61.40 6.79 24.96
CA THR A 55 -62.63 7.19 24.25
C THR A 55 -62.32 7.23 22.76
N LEU A 56 -62.97 6.36 21.99
CA LEU A 56 -62.68 6.09 20.58
C LEU A 56 -63.82 6.57 19.68
N GLU A 57 -63.49 7.11 18.52
CA GLU A 57 -64.39 7.71 17.54
C GLU A 57 -64.30 7.02 16.16
N HIS A 58 -64.85 5.81 16.02
CA HIS A 58 -64.81 4.99 14.77
C HIS A 58 -65.67 5.53 13.61
N TRP A 59 -65.90 6.84 13.53
CA TRP A 59 -66.80 7.46 12.55
C TRP A 59 -66.07 8.48 11.67
N ILE A 60 -66.55 8.62 10.43
CA ILE A 60 -66.10 9.64 9.48
C ILE A 60 -67.24 10.61 9.14
N SER A 61 -66.92 11.79 8.61
CA SER A 61 -67.89 12.87 8.39
C SER A 61 -68.68 12.73 7.08
N SER A 62 -68.17 12.01 6.09
CA SER A 62 -68.82 11.91 4.77
C SER A 62 -68.38 10.71 3.96
N ASP A 63 -69.22 10.30 2.99
CA ASP A 63 -68.91 9.24 2.03
C ASP A 63 -67.67 9.58 1.18
N ALA A 64 -67.43 10.87 0.94
CA ALA A 64 -66.29 11.36 0.17
C ALA A 64 -64.94 10.95 0.80
N GLN A 65 -64.89 10.91 2.14
CA GLN A 65 -63.70 10.48 2.88
C GLN A 65 -63.41 8.98 2.67
N ALA A 66 -64.42 8.12 2.76
CA ALA A 66 -64.25 6.70 2.46
C ALA A 66 -63.98 6.44 0.96
N GLN A 67 -64.53 7.26 0.06
CA GLN A 67 -64.20 7.21 -1.37
C GLN A 67 -62.73 7.56 -1.64
N GLN A 68 -62.20 8.54 -0.90
CA GLN A 68 -60.81 8.96 -0.98
C GLN A 68 -59.87 7.86 -0.47
N VAL A 69 -60.16 7.26 0.68
CA VAL A 69 -59.41 6.09 1.18
C VAL A 69 -59.40 4.94 0.17
N ALA A 70 -60.55 4.62 -0.42
CA ALA A 70 -60.63 3.58 -1.45
C ALA A 70 -59.79 3.92 -2.70
N ALA A 71 -59.72 5.20 -3.09
CA ALA A 71 -58.92 5.66 -4.21
C ALA A 71 -57.42 5.53 -3.92
N TRP A 72 -56.98 5.92 -2.72
CA TRP A 72 -55.59 5.75 -2.30
C TRP A 72 -55.16 4.27 -2.28
N PHE A 73 -56.00 3.35 -1.82
CA PHE A 73 -55.69 1.92 -1.94
C PHE A 73 -55.58 1.45 -3.41
N GLU A 74 -56.36 2.02 -4.34
CA GLU A 74 -56.19 1.73 -5.77
C GLU A 74 -54.83 2.23 -6.27
N ASP A 75 -54.46 3.48 -5.95
CA ASP A 75 -53.20 4.08 -6.36
C ASP A 75 -52.00 3.24 -5.89
N ALA A 76 -51.97 2.89 -4.60
CA ALA A 76 -50.93 2.03 -4.02
C ALA A 76 -50.89 0.65 -4.67
N TRP A 77 -52.05 -0.02 -4.84
CA TRP A 77 -52.08 -1.36 -5.46
C TRP A 77 -51.59 -1.31 -6.91
N GLN A 78 -51.98 -0.29 -7.68
CA GLN A 78 -51.50 -0.12 -9.05
C GLN A 78 -49.99 0.12 -9.10
N ARG A 79 -49.48 1.00 -8.24
CA ARG A 79 -48.04 1.29 -8.10
C ARG A 79 -47.25 0.05 -7.76
N TYR A 80 -47.58 -0.59 -6.64
CA TYR A 80 -46.84 -1.75 -6.14
C TYR A 80 -46.88 -2.92 -7.11
N PHE A 81 -48.01 -3.15 -7.78
CA PHE A 81 -48.11 -4.18 -8.81
C PHE A 81 -47.26 -3.85 -10.03
N ALA A 82 -47.21 -2.58 -10.45
CA ALA A 82 -46.40 -2.17 -11.61
C ALA A 82 -44.91 -2.50 -11.40
N ASP A 83 -44.44 -2.47 -10.16
CA ASP A 83 -43.02 -2.59 -9.83
C ASP A 83 -42.60 -3.99 -9.43
N SER A 84 -43.41 -4.62 -8.59
CA SER A 84 -43.13 -5.95 -8.07
C SER A 84 -43.71 -7.06 -8.95
N GLY A 85 -44.79 -6.78 -9.69
CA GLY A 85 -45.62 -7.81 -10.32
C GLY A 85 -46.52 -8.59 -9.34
N HIS A 86 -46.51 -8.25 -8.05
CA HIS A 86 -47.31 -8.88 -7.01
C HIS A 86 -48.58 -8.07 -6.69
N HIS A 87 -49.67 -8.78 -6.42
CA HIS A 87 -50.87 -8.17 -5.87
C HIS A 87 -50.80 -8.13 -4.35
N LEU A 88 -51.42 -7.14 -3.73
CA LEU A 88 -51.71 -7.17 -2.30
C LEU A 88 -52.40 -8.49 -1.91
N TYR A 89 -52.10 -8.98 -0.70
CA TYR A 89 -52.64 -10.22 -0.18
C TYR A 89 -54.17 -10.20 -0.15
N ASP A 90 -54.79 -11.06 -0.98
CA ASP A 90 -56.23 -11.21 -1.06
C ASP A 90 -56.69 -12.68 -1.15
N ASN A 91 -55.81 -13.61 -0.76
CA ASN A 91 -56.06 -15.03 -0.83
C ASN A 91 -57.29 -15.43 0.00
N GLY A 92 -58.22 -16.16 -0.62
CA GLY A 92 -59.50 -16.55 -0.01
C GLY A 92 -60.52 -15.42 0.17
N CYS A 93 -60.21 -14.18 -0.25
CA CYS A 93 -61.09 -13.02 -0.09
C CYS A 93 -61.80 -12.58 -1.39
N GLY A 94 -61.70 -13.38 -2.44
CA GLY A 94 -62.42 -13.15 -3.71
C GLY A 94 -62.02 -11.84 -4.39
N ASN A 95 -60.72 -11.54 -4.45
CA ASN A 95 -60.16 -10.30 -4.98
C ASN A 95 -60.63 -9.03 -4.25
N THR A 96 -61.05 -9.16 -2.98
CA THR A 96 -61.55 -8.03 -2.18
C THR A 96 -60.72 -7.82 -0.92
N ILE A 97 -60.15 -6.63 -0.75
CA ILE A 97 -59.61 -6.17 0.54
C ILE A 97 -60.69 -5.35 1.25
N ASN A 98 -60.90 -5.65 2.53
CA ASN A 98 -61.83 -4.90 3.37
C ASN A 98 -61.02 -3.89 4.20
N VAL A 99 -61.36 -2.62 4.09
CA VAL A 99 -60.80 -1.56 4.92
C VAL A 99 -61.88 -1.19 5.92
N GLN A 100 -61.53 -1.05 7.20
CA GLN A 100 -62.44 -0.62 8.24
C GLN A 100 -61.97 0.72 8.80
N MET A 101 -62.85 1.71 8.72
CA MET A 101 -62.62 2.99 9.36
C MET A 101 -62.86 2.82 10.86
N GLU A 102 -61.79 2.89 11.64
CA GLU A 102 -61.84 2.70 13.10
C GLU A 102 -60.87 3.66 13.78
N ASP A 103 -61.16 4.11 15.01
CA ASP A 103 -60.20 4.88 15.81
C ASP A 103 -59.27 3.92 16.57
N GLY A 104 -57.97 4.08 16.34
CA GLY A 104 -56.92 3.22 16.84
C GLY A 104 -56.32 3.69 18.16
N ILE A 105 -55.99 2.76 19.06
CA ILE A 105 -55.25 3.10 20.28
C ILE A 105 -53.75 3.14 19.96
N GLY A 106 -53.22 4.35 19.79
CA GLY A 106 -51.78 4.56 19.62
C GLY A 106 -51.23 4.23 18.23
N TRP A 107 -52.10 4.03 17.23
CA TRP A 107 -51.74 3.75 15.85
C TRP A 107 -52.62 4.54 14.88
N SER A 108 -52.07 4.86 13.69
CA SER A 108 -52.79 5.60 12.63
C SER A 108 -53.40 4.67 11.57
N GLY A 109 -52.84 3.46 11.44
CA GLY A 109 -53.37 2.35 10.65
C GLY A 109 -52.97 1.03 11.29
N ILE A 110 -53.61 -0.05 10.86
CA ILE A 110 -53.22 -1.41 11.22
C ILE A 110 -53.54 -2.39 10.09
N ALA A 111 -52.50 -2.99 9.52
CA ALA A 111 -52.63 -4.14 8.65
C ALA A 111 -52.88 -5.40 9.49
N TYR A 112 -54.14 -5.82 9.63
CA TYR A 112 -54.40 -7.10 10.27
C TYR A 112 -53.79 -8.23 9.44
N TRP A 113 -53.17 -9.19 10.10
CA TRP A 113 -52.54 -10.35 9.44
C TRP A 113 -53.44 -10.99 8.39
N GLY A 114 -52.99 -10.90 7.14
CA GLY A 114 -53.63 -11.56 6.01
C GLY A 114 -53.66 -13.06 6.26
N SER A 115 -54.82 -13.69 6.19
CA SER A 115 -54.94 -15.16 6.16
C SER A 115 -56.09 -15.54 5.23
N SER A 116 -56.17 -16.79 4.80
CA SER A 116 -57.17 -17.19 3.80
C SER A 116 -58.59 -16.81 4.26
N GLY A 117 -59.22 -15.88 3.53
CA GLY A 117 -60.56 -15.35 3.86
C GLY A 117 -60.60 -14.21 4.89
N ASN A 118 -59.45 -13.80 5.43
CA ASN A 118 -59.29 -12.63 6.30
C ASN A 118 -58.32 -11.61 5.66
N CYS A 119 -58.91 -10.61 4.99
CA CYS A 119 -58.18 -9.52 4.33
C CYS A 119 -58.76 -8.19 4.83
N ARG A 120 -58.35 -7.78 6.02
CA ARG A 120 -58.84 -6.59 6.75
C ARG A 120 -57.71 -5.62 7.05
N ILE A 121 -57.92 -4.34 6.80
CA ILE A 121 -57.01 -3.26 7.17
C ILE A 121 -57.80 -2.22 7.97
N GLY A 122 -57.30 -1.82 9.13
CA GLY A 122 -57.83 -0.71 9.91
C GLY A 122 -57.16 0.61 9.51
N ILE A 123 -57.96 1.67 9.36
CA ILE A 123 -57.45 3.04 9.11
C ILE A 123 -58.09 3.99 10.11
N ASP A 124 -57.25 4.83 10.74
CA ASP A 124 -57.66 5.75 11.78
C ASP A 124 -58.71 6.75 11.29
N SER A 125 -59.92 6.62 11.83
CA SER A 125 -61.07 7.47 11.48
C SER A 125 -60.83 8.96 11.77
N PRO A 126 -60.36 9.36 12.97
CA PRO A 126 -59.86 10.70 13.25
C PRO A 126 -58.95 11.29 12.18
N MET A 127 -57.90 10.57 11.75
CA MET A 127 -56.94 11.07 10.78
C MET A 127 -57.54 11.38 9.39
N VAL A 128 -58.55 10.61 8.96
CA VAL A 128 -59.21 10.82 7.66
C VAL A 128 -60.22 11.98 7.71
N ARG A 129 -60.68 12.39 8.90
CA ARG A 129 -61.58 13.54 9.07
C ARG A 129 -60.87 14.84 8.69
N GLY A 130 -61.17 15.34 7.49
CA GLY A 130 -60.58 16.56 6.92
C GLY A 130 -59.71 16.32 5.70
N GLY A 131 -59.60 15.08 5.23
CA GLY A 131 -58.89 14.72 3.99
C GLY A 131 -57.43 14.31 4.18
N GLY A 132 -57.02 13.97 5.41
CA GLY A 132 -55.69 13.40 5.72
C GLY A 132 -55.66 11.87 5.64
N GLY A 133 -54.52 11.28 6.00
CA GLY A 133 -54.35 9.81 6.11
C GLY A 133 -53.83 9.09 4.87
N GLN A 134 -53.46 9.82 3.81
CA GLN A 134 -52.94 9.23 2.56
C GLN A 134 -51.69 8.38 2.79
N TRP A 135 -50.67 8.92 3.49
CA TRP A 135 -49.44 8.19 3.83
C TRP A 135 -49.75 6.86 4.51
N THR A 136 -50.57 6.89 5.55
CA THR A 136 -50.94 5.69 6.29
C THR A 136 -51.68 4.67 5.43
N VAL A 137 -52.57 5.10 4.53
CA VAL A 137 -53.22 4.17 3.60
C VAL A 137 -52.20 3.45 2.70
N TYR A 138 -51.21 4.18 2.18
CA TYR A 138 -50.16 3.57 1.37
C TYR A 138 -49.24 2.64 2.19
N HIS A 139 -48.91 3.04 3.42
CA HIS A 139 -48.15 2.25 4.40
C HIS A 139 -48.85 0.91 4.70
N GLU A 140 -50.12 0.95 5.10
CA GLU A 140 -50.86 -0.27 5.41
C GLU A 140 -51.10 -1.14 4.17
N ALA A 141 -51.25 -0.53 2.99
CA ALA A 141 -51.29 -1.27 1.73
C ALA A 141 -49.97 -2.00 1.47
N GLN A 142 -48.82 -1.41 1.80
CA GLN A 142 -47.51 -2.02 1.61
C GLN A 142 -47.32 -3.25 2.52
N HIS A 143 -47.84 -3.26 3.74
CA HIS A 143 -47.88 -4.49 4.55
C HIS A 143 -48.67 -5.61 3.88
N TYR A 144 -49.77 -5.30 3.21
CA TYR A 144 -50.51 -6.32 2.46
C TYR A 144 -49.75 -6.80 1.22
N LEU A 145 -48.87 -5.98 0.63
CA LEU A 145 -47.95 -6.44 -0.39
C LEU A 145 -46.89 -7.38 0.22
N GLN A 146 -46.31 -7.01 1.37
CA GLN A 146 -45.38 -7.87 2.11
C GLN A 146 -46.00 -9.25 2.38
N TYR A 147 -47.26 -9.28 2.82
CA TYR A 147 -47.97 -10.54 3.09
C TYR A 147 -48.21 -11.39 1.85
N SER A 148 -48.11 -10.82 0.65
CA SER A 148 -48.28 -11.55 -0.62
C SER A 148 -47.06 -12.40 -1.02
N PHE A 149 -45.90 -12.16 -0.39
CA PHE A 149 -44.71 -13.00 -0.52
C PHE A 149 -44.87 -14.21 0.42
N ASP A 150 -45.71 -15.15 0.00
CA ASP A 150 -46.25 -16.23 0.85
C ASP A 150 -45.49 -17.56 0.76
N ASN A 151 -44.33 -17.57 0.10
CA ASN A 151 -43.51 -18.78 -0.10
C ASN A 151 -42.37 -18.94 0.92
N GLY A 152 -41.93 -17.84 1.55
CA GLY A 152 -40.99 -17.85 2.67
C GLY A 152 -41.14 -16.60 3.56
N CYS A 153 -41.18 -15.39 2.98
CA CYS A 153 -41.22 -14.16 3.76
C CYS A 153 -42.38 -14.08 4.75
N TYR A 154 -43.59 -14.40 4.31
CA TYR A 154 -44.76 -14.40 5.19
C TYR A 154 -44.59 -15.36 6.38
N GLY A 155 -43.89 -16.48 6.19
CA GLY A 155 -43.59 -17.46 7.22
C GLY A 155 -42.73 -16.90 8.35
N TYR A 156 -41.69 -16.15 7.98
CA TYR A 156 -40.79 -15.46 8.91
C TYR A 156 -41.44 -14.23 9.56
N LEU A 157 -42.09 -13.39 8.77
CA LEU A 157 -42.69 -12.12 9.20
C LEU A 157 -43.71 -12.29 10.33
N LYS A 158 -44.61 -13.27 10.19
CA LYS A 158 -45.76 -13.43 11.07
C LYS A 158 -45.41 -13.68 12.55
N PRO A 159 -44.49 -14.59 12.90
CA PRO A 159 -44.10 -14.80 14.29
C PRO A 159 -43.17 -13.70 14.85
N ASN A 160 -42.42 -12.97 14.00
CA ASN A 160 -41.32 -12.11 14.44
C ASN A 160 -41.53 -10.60 14.23
N TYR A 161 -42.67 -10.17 13.69
CA TYR A 161 -42.96 -8.77 13.32
C TYR A 161 -42.42 -7.68 14.28
N PRO A 162 -42.61 -7.76 15.61
CA PRO A 162 -42.13 -6.70 16.50
C PRO A 162 -40.60 -6.61 16.58
N ASP A 163 -39.91 -7.73 16.34
CA ASP A 163 -38.46 -7.85 16.47
C ASP A 163 -37.72 -7.45 15.17
N ASP A 164 -38.41 -7.40 14.02
CA ASP A 164 -37.83 -7.12 12.69
C ASP A 164 -38.44 -5.88 12.00
N ALA A 165 -38.87 -4.92 12.81
CA ALA A 165 -39.62 -3.76 12.35
C ALA A 165 -38.88 -2.89 11.31
N GLU A 166 -37.55 -3.01 11.18
CA GLU A 166 -36.71 -2.31 10.19
C GLU A 166 -37.04 -2.66 8.75
N PHE A 167 -37.36 -3.93 8.49
CA PHE A 167 -37.74 -4.42 7.16
C PHE A 167 -39.24 -4.49 6.97
N VAL A 168 -40.01 -4.32 8.05
CA VAL A 168 -41.47 -4.39 8.01
C VAL A 168 -42.08 -3.00 7.97
N GLU A 169 -41.93 -2.24 9.05
CA GLU A 169 -42.42 -0.86 9.16
C GLU A 169 -41.55 0.08 8.30
N GLY A 170 -40.23 -0.09 8.34
CA GLY A 170 -39.32 0.75 7.56
C GLY A 170 -39.48 0.58 6.05
N TYR A 171 -39.88 -0.60 5.55
CA TYR A 171 -40.23 -0.77 4.13
C TYR A 171 -41.67 -0.37 3.82
N ALA A 172 -42.57 -0.34 4.81
CA ALA A 172 -43.91 0.20 4.64
C ALA A 172 -43.88 1.73 4.44
N ASP A 173 -42.98 2.42 5.15
CA ASP A 173 -42.70 3.84 4.92
C ASP A 173 -42.14 4.09 3.50
N LEU A 174 -41.16 3.30 3.04
CA LEU A 174 -40.68 3.39 1.66
C LEU A 174 -41.78 3.11 0.63
N GLY A 175 -42.67 2.16 0.92
CA GLY A 175 -43.84 1.88 0.08
C GLY A 175 -44.70 3.13 -0.06
N ALA A 176 -45.01 3.79 1.07
CA ALA A 176 -45.80 5.02 1.08
C ALA A 176 -45.15 6.17 0.29
N ASP A 177 -43.82 6.32 0.42
CA ASP A 177 -42.99 7.27 -0.32
C ASP A 177 -43.11 7.05 -1.85
N SER A 178 -43.22 5.80 -2.29
CA SER A 178 -43.13 5.44 -3.71
C SER A 178 -44.35 5.69 -4.59
N VAL A 179 -45.49 6.09 -4.01
CA VAL A 179 -46.78 6.13 -4.72
C VAL A 179 -47.09 7.49 -5.32
N ASP A 180 -46.86 8.57 -4.57
CA ASP A 180 -47.33 9.92 -4.89
C ASP A 180 -46.22 10.96 -4.73
N VAL A 181 -46.06 11.81 -5.75
CA VAL A 181 -45.00 12.84 -5.80
C VAL A 181 -45.08 13.88 -4.69
N ALA A 182 -46.27 14.17 -4.16
CA ALA A 182 -46.39 15.13 -3.05
C ALA A 182 -45.96 14.50 -1.73
N LEU A 183 -46.20 13.19 -1.55
CA LEU A 183 -45.73 12.46 -0.38
C LEU A 183 -44.24 12.15 -0.44
N ASP A 184 -43.72 11.71 -1.58
CA ASP A 184 -42.28 11.48 -1.82
C ASP A 184 -41.44 12.70 -1.42
N ALA A 185 -41.85 13.89 -1.91
CA ALA A 185 -41.19 15.14 -1.56
C ALA A 185 -41.16 15.43 -0.06
N MET A 186 -42.08 14.90 0.75
CA MET A 186 -42.18 15.18 2.20
C MET A 186 -41.78 14.01 3.11
N GLY A 187 -41.82 12.77 2.62
CA GLY A 187 -41.79 11.55 3.44
C GLY A 187 -40.51 11.43 4.28
N TYR A 188 -39.36 11.57 3.62
CA TYR A 188 -38.05 11.58 4.27
C TYR A 188 -37.45 12.98 4.45
N GLY A 189 -38.19 14.03 4.09
CA GLY A 189 -37.74 15.42 4.22
C GLY A 189 -37.43 15.80 5.67
N GLY A 190 -36.21 16.26 5.94
CA GLY A 190 -35.77 16.67 7.28
C GLY A 190 -35.58 15.53 8.29
N ILE A 191 -35.63 14.26 7.85
CA ILE A 191 -35.45 13.11 8.73
C ILE A 191 -34.06 13.10 9.38
N THR A 192 -33.99 12.61 10.61
CA THR A 192 -32.74 12.46 11.36
C THR A 192 -32.44 10.99 11.60
N TYR A 193 -31.15 10.66 11.73
CA TYR A 193 -30.72 9.31 12.06
C TYR A 193 -29.93 9.33 13.38
N ASP A 194 -30.28 8.42 14.29
CA ASP A 194 -29.49 8.14 15.47
C ASP A 194 -28.48 7.02 15.13
N PRO A 195 -27.19 7.33 14.94
CA PRO A 195 -26.22 6.31 14.60
C PRO A 195 -25.73 5.50 15.81
N SER A 196 -26.27 5.72 17.02
CA SER A 196 -25.83 5.03 18.24
C SER A 196 -26.56 3.71 18.53
N THR A 197 -27.65 3.40 17.83
CA THR A 197 -28.33 2.11 17.89
C THR A 197 -28.23 1.38 16.57
N SER A 198 -28.26 0.04 16.62
CA SER A 198 -28.17 -0.81 15.44
C SER A 198 -29.17 -0.41 14.36
N MET A 199 -28.77 -0.52 13.09
CA MET A 199 -29.69 -0.34 11.96
C MET A 199 -30.88 -1.30 12.09
N TYR A 200 -30.63 -2.52 12.56
CA TYR A 200 -31.63 -3.58 12.74
C TYR A 200 -32.55 -3.37 13.94
N GLU A 201 -32.31 -2.38 14.80
CA GLU A 201 -33.20 -2.04 15.92
C GLU A 201 -34.12 -0.84 15.59
N LYS A 202 -34.19 -0.42 14.32
CA LYS A 202 -34.90 0.79 13.90
C LYS A 202 -36.14 0.45 13.10
N SER A 203 -37.28 0.99 13.50
CA SER A 203 -38.57 0.79 12.82
C SER A 203 -38.83 1.89 11.77
N TYR A 204 -39.85 2.72 11.98
CA TYR A 204 -40.27 3.80 11.09
C TYR A 204 -39.15 4.79 10.74
N GLY A 205 -39.16 5.27 9.49
CA GLY A 205 -38.25 6.31 9.01
C GLY A 205 -36.78 5.86 8.93
N ASN A 206 -36.51 4.56 8.83
CA ASN A 206 -35.14 4.07 8.75
C ASN A 206 -34.47 4.50 7.43
N ILE A 207 -33.60 5.52 7.50
CA ILE A 207 -32.92 6.09 6.31
C ILE A 207 -31.98 5.11 5.61
N PHE A 208 -31.56 4.03 6.28
CA PHE A 208 -30.81 2.95 5.63
C PHE A 208 -31.61 2.36 4.47
N ASN A 209 -32.92 2.20 4.62
CA ASN A 209 -33.75 1.60 3.60
C ASN A 209 -33.77 2.46 2.33
N LYS A 210 -33.84 3.80 2.46
CA LYS A 210 -33.72 4.74 1.33
C LYS A 210 -32.34 4.63 0.68
N TYR A 211 -31.26 4.61 1.47
CA TYR A 211 -29.90 4.38 0.93
C TYR A 211 -29.77 3.03 0.20
N PHE A 212 -30.36 1.96 0.75
CA PHE A 212 -30.34 0.62 0.19
C PHE A 212 -30.95 0.59 -1.22
N ILE A 213 -32.17 1.12 -1.36
CA ILE A 213 -32.84 1.15 -2.67
C ILE A 213 -32.10 2.05 -3.65
N GLU A 214 -31.67 3.24 -3.22
CA GLU A 214 -31.03 4.21 -4.10
C GLU A 214 -29.70 3.73 -4.65
N GLN A 215 -28.96 2.92 -3.89
CA GLN A 215 -27.66 2.42 -4.33
C GLN A 215 -27.74 1.12 -5.14
N LEU A 216 -28.79 0.32 -4.95
CA LEU A 216 -28.85 -1.05 -5.50
C LEU A 216 -30.00 -1.30 -6.48
N GLY A 217 -31.04 -0.47 -6.47
CA GLY A 217 -32.11 -0.58 -7.45
C GLY A 217 -31.78 0.10 -8.78
N THR A 218 -32.60 -0.19 -9.77
CA THR A 218 -32.33 0.07 -11.19
C THR A 218 -33.49 0.73 -11.96
N ILE A 219 -34.69 0.80 -11.37
CA ILE A 219 -35.86 1.37 -12.04
C ILE A 219 -36.03 2.88 -11.78
N GLY A 220 -36.75 3.55 -12.68
CA GLY A 220 -37.10 4.96 -12.55
C GLY A 220 -35.91 5.92 -12.68
N THR A 221 -36.20 7.20 -12.51
CA THR A 221 -35.26 8.32 -12.48
C THR A 221 -35.37 9.05 -11.15
N PRO A 222 -34.39 9.88 -10.75
CA PRO A 222 -34.44 10.62 -9.48
C PRO A 222 -35.56 11.67 -9.32
N ALA A 223 -36.55 11.68 -10.20
CA ALA A 223 -37.74 12.53 -10.12
C ALA A 223 -39.03 11.69 -10.13
N ASP A 224 -38.88 10.36 -10.14
CA ASP A 224 -39.97 9.41 -10.09
C ASP A 224 -40.07 8.93 -8.63
N PRO A 225 -41.24 9.01 -7.96
CA PRO A 225 -41.39 8.59 -6.55
C PRO A 225 -40.91 7.18 -6.23
N TRP A 226 -40.94 6.30 -7.23
CA TRP A 226 -40.55 4.91 -7.12
C TRP A 226 -39.08 4.66 -7.47
N HIS A 227 -38.24 5.69 -7.45
CA HIS A 227 -36.85 5.58 -7.88
C HIS A 227 -36.18 4.40 -7.17
N ARG A 228 -35.76 3.42 -7.98
CA ARG A 228 -34.99 2.25 -7.55
C ARG A 228 -35.66 1.35 -6.49
N MET A 229 -36.98 1.42 -6.36
CA MET A 229 -37.76 0.57 -5.45
C MET A 229 -37.68 -0.93 -5.76
N ASP A 230 -37.18 -1.33 -6.93
CA ASP A 230 -36.97 -2.72 -7.32
C ASP A 230 -36.02 -3.49 -6.38
N ALA A 231 -35.10 -2.80 -5.70
CA ALA A 231 -34.23 -3.44 -4.70
C ALA A 231 -35.00 -3.93 -3.46
N LEU A 232 -36.04 -3.20 -3.02
CA LEU A 232 -36.92 -3.63 -1.93
C LEU A 232 -37.69 -4.90 -2.33
N TYR A 233 -38.20 -4.97 -3.56
CA TYR A 233 -38.89 -6.18 -4.03
C TYR A 233 -37.94 -7.35 -4.24
N ALA A 234 -36.69 -7.09 -4.66
CA ALA A 234 -35.65 -8.11 -4.69
C ALA A 234 -35.35 -8.67 -3.29
N HIS A 235 -35.44 -7.84 -2.25
CA HIS A 235 -35.36 -8.30 -0.86
C HIS A 235 -36.46 -9.27 -0.50
N TYR A 236 -37.73 -8.96 -0.80
CA TYR A 236 -38.82 -9.90 -0.54
C TYR A 236 -38.68 -11.20 -1.34
N ASN A 237 -38.26 -11.14 -2.60
CA ASN A 237 -38.02 -12.35 -3.38
C ASN A 237 -36.91 -13.23 -2.77
N GLU A 238 -35.83 -12.61 -2.29
CA GLU A 238 -34.73 -13.36 -1.69
C GLU A 238 -35.09 -13.92 -0.32
N CYS A 239 -35.87 -13.18 0.46
CA CYS A 239 -36.44 -13.66 1.71
C CYS A 239 -37.43 -14.82 1.47
N ASP A 240 -38.22 -14.81 0.38
CA ASP A 240 -39.03 -15.97 -0.05
C ASP A 240 -38.16 -17.19 -0.39
N ASN A 241 -36.96 -16.97 -0.96
CA ASN A 241 -36.03 -18.05 -1.29
C ASN A 241 -35.36 -18.65 -0.05
N GLN A 242 -35.06 -17.82 0.96
CA GLN A 242 -34.26 -18.20 2.13
C GLN A 242 -35.09 -18.47 3.39
N ASP A 243 -36.37 -18.06 3.41
CA ASP A 243 -37.25 -18.09 4.60
C ASP A 243 -36.64 -17.29 5.78
N ASP A 244 -36.02 -16.14 5.47
CA ASP A 244 -35.32 -15.25 6.40
C ASP A 244 -35.40 -13.80 5.91
N LEU A 245 -35.60 -12.82 6.80
CA LEU A 245 -35.50 -11.40 6.46
C LEU A 245 -34.05 -10.90 6.36
N TYR A 246 -33.09 -11.54 7.03
CA TYR A 246 -31.70 -11.07 7.11
C TYR A 246 -30.85 -11.54 5.91
N VAL A 247 -31.30 -11.20 4.70
CA VAL A 247 -30.70 -11.68 3.43
C VAL A 247 -29.68 -10.73 2.82
N LEU A 248 -29.39 -9.60 3.47
CA LEU A 248 -28.51 -8.55 2.92
C LEU A 248 -27.09 -9.03 2.59
N ASN A 249 -26.56 -9.99 3.35
CA ASN A 249 -25.26 -10.60 3.10
C ASN A 249 -25.15 -11.30 1.73
N THR A 250 -26.27 -11.74 1.17
CA THR A 250 -26.39 -12.43 -0.12
C THR A 250 -26.89 -11.46 -1.19
N LEU A 251 -27.87 -10.64 -0.82
CA LEU A 251 -28.55 -9.74 -1.74
C LEU A 251 -27.66 -8.57 -2.19
N ILE A 252 -26.90 -7.95 -1.29
CA ILE A 252 -26.05 -6.80 -1.64
C ILE A 252 -24.97 -7.18 -2.66
N PRO A 253 -24.20 -8.28 -2.48
CA PRO A 253 -23.29 -8.74 -3.53
C PRO A 253 -23.99 -9.05 -4.85
N SER A 254 -25.19 -9.64 -4.81
CA SER A 254 -25.95 -9.97 -6.02
C SER A 254 -26.36 -8.71 -6.81
N LEU A 255 -27.06 -7.78 -6.15
CA LEU A 255 -27.56 -6.55 -6.78
C LEU A 255 -26.43 -5.60 -7.21
N SER A 256 -25.34 -5.55 -6.46
CA SER A 256 -24.18 -4.71 -6.80
C SER A 256 -23.25 -5.31 -7.86
N GLY A 257 -23.55 -6.51 -8.38
CA GLY A 257 -22.67 -7.23 -9.32
C GLY A 257 -21.33 -7.64 -8.73
N GLY A 258 -21.29 -7.89 -7.42
CA GLY A 258 -20.09 -8.23 -6.64
C GLY A 258 -19.24 -7.02 -6.24
N LYS A 259 -19.70 -5.79 -6.53
CA LYS A 259 -18.97 -4.56 -6.17
C LYS A 259 -18.82 -4.40 -4.66
N TRP A 260 -19.84 -4.76 -3.88
CA TRP A 260 -19.85 -4.59 -2.43
C TRP A 260 -20.27 -5.86 -1.69
N SER A 261 -19.60 -6.13 -0.57
CA SER A 261 -20.14 -6.97 0.50
C SER A 261 -21.08 -6.14 1.38
N GLU A 262 -21.90 -6.80 2.19
CA GLU A 262 -22.73 -6.13 3.20
C GLU A 262 -21.92 -5.17 4.08
N ARG A 263 -20.80 -5.64 4.65
CA ARG A 263 -19.93 -4.78 5.49
C ARG A 263 -19.39 -3.56 4.74
N ALA A 264 -18.99 -3.72 3.47
CA ALA A 264 -18.53 -2.60 2.65
C ALA A 264 -19.68 -1.63 2.33
N PHE A 265 -20.88 -2.13 2.15
CA PHE A 265 -22.08 -1.33 1.91
C PHE A 265 -22.46 -0.49 3.12
N PHE A 266 -22.49 -1.07 4.32
CA PHE A 266 -22.69 -0.32 5.56
C PHE A 266 -21.58 0.70 5.82
N LEU A 267 -20.33 0.37 5.47
CA LEU A 267 -19.23 1.33 5.55
C LEU A 267 -19.46 2.55 4.65
N ASN A 268 -20.10 2.37 3.49
CA ASN A 268 -20.49 3.48 2.62
C ASN A 268 -21.71 4.23 3.15
N PHE A 269 -22.73 3.54 3.66
CA PHE A 269 -23.90 4.15 4.31
C PHE A 269 -23.49 5.12 5.42
N PHE A 270 -22.64 4.68 6.35
CA PHE A 270 -22.17 5.56 7.42
C PHE A 270 -21.32 6.73 6.92
N ALA A 271 -20.62 6.57 5.79
CA ALA A 271 -19.90 7.67 5.15
C ALA A 271 -20.89 8.67 4.51
N ALA A 272 -21.92 8.19 3.81
CA ALA A 272 -22.95 9.01 3.17
C ALA A 272 -23.71 9.87 4.17
N ASN A 273 -24.08 9.32 5.34
CA ASN A 273 -24.75 10.07 6.42
C ASN A 273 -24.07 11.41 6.74
N TRP A 274 -22.74 11.45 6.71
CA TRP A 274 -21.97 12.68 6.94
C TRP A 274 -21.61 13.42 5.64
N ALA A 275 -21.28 12.70 4.57
CA ALA A 275 -20.69 13.29 3.35
C ALA A 275 -21.71 13.87 2.36
N LYS A 276 -22.99 13.48 2.44
CA LYS A 276 -24.03 13.80 1.45
C LYS A 276 -24.13 15.29 1.07
N ASP A 277 -23.82 16.18 2.00
CA ASP A 277 -23.95 17.63 1.80
C ASP A 277 -22.82 18.22 0.91
N TRP A 278 -21.72 17.48 0.69
CA TRP A 278 -20.52 18.00 0.01
C TRP A 278 -19.91 17.07 -1.03
N ALA A 279 -20.28 15.78 -1.02
CA ALA A 279 -19.82 14.81 -2.00
C ALA A 279 -20.40 15.14 -3.39
N ASP A 280 -19.63 14.81 -4.43
CA ASP A 280 -20.10 14.98 -5.81
C ASP A 280 -20.91 13.75 -6.23
N PRO A 281 -22.22 13.87 -6.52
CA PRO A 281 -23.06 12.73 -6.87
C PRO A 281 -22.61 12.00 -8.14
N VAL A 282 -21.84 12.65 -9.03
CA VAL A 282 -21.36 12.04 -10.27
C VAL A 282 -20.13 11.19 -10.03
N THR A 283 -19.17 11.70 -9.25
CA THR A 283 -17.87 11.03 -9.03
C THR A 283 -17.83 10.22 -7.73
N GLN A 284 -18.77 10.45 -6.81
CA GLN A 284 -18.87 9.81 -5.50
C GLN A 284 -20.32 9.40 -5.18
N PRO A 285 -20.99 8.65 -6.08
CA PRO A 285 -22.41 8.31 -5.94
C PRO A 285 -22.71 7.51 -4.66
N GLU A 286 -21.73 6.80 -4.10
CA GLU A 286 -21.90 6.02 -2.85
C GLU A 286 -21.93 6.88 -1.58
N LEU A 287 -21.59 8.17 -1.67
CA LEU A 287 -21.52 9.12 -0.55
C LEU A 287 -22.69 10.11 -0.51
N VAL A 288 -23.67 9.93 -1.39
CA VAL A 288 -24.84 10.80 -1.52
C VAL A 288 -26.12 9.97 -1.49
N TYR A 289 -27.22 10.69 -1.34
CA TYR A 289 -28.56 10.20 -1.59
C TYR A 289 -29.06 10.83 -2.88
N THR A 290 -29.67 10.05 -3.75
CA THR A 290 -30.03 10.49 -5.11
C THR A 290 -31.45 11.02 -5.24
N ASP A 291 -32.35 10.62 -4.34
CA ASP A 291 -33.79 10.81 -4.46
C ASP A 291 -34.34 11.81 -3.42
N ASP A 292 -33.55 12.82 -3.08
CA ASP A 292 -34.02 13.95 -2.26
C ASP A 292 -34.65 15.00 -3.19
N ASP A 293 -35.97 14.91 -3.33
CA ASP A 293 -36.85 15.71 -4.19
C ASP A 293 -36.92 17.22 -3.84
N GLY A 294 -35.86 17.73 -3.19
CA GLY A 294 -35.63 19.14 -2.88
C GLY A 294 -35.74 19.48 -1.40
N ASN A 295 -35.97 18.51 -0.52
CA ASN A 295 -36.12 18.69 0.93
C ASN A 295 -35.00 18.00 1.69
N ALA A 296 -33.88 18.73 1.85
CA ALA A 296 -32.68 18.27 2.54
C ALA A 296 -32.98 17.39 3.77
N TYR A 297 -32.40 16.19 3.78
CA TYR A 297 -32.36 15.38 5.00
C TYR A 297 -31.80 16.18 6.18
N GLY A 298 -32.25 15.83 7.38
CA GLY A 298 -31.75 16.41 8.62
C GLY A 298 -30.33 15.95 8.95
N ASN A 299 -30.00 15.99 10.24
CA ASN A 299 -28.73 15.47 10.71
C ASN A 299 -28.75 13.93 10.75
N LEU A 300 -28.04 13.29 9.82
CA LEU A 300 -27.90 11.83 9.76
C LEU A 300 -26.64 11.31 10.48
N ALA A 301 -25.71 12.20 10.83
CA ALA A 301 -24.43 11.86 11.45
C ALA A 301 -24.24 12.68 12.73
N THR A 302 -24.97 12.29 13.78
CA THR A 302 -24.83 12.92 15.10
C THR A 302 -23.40 12.76 15.61
N LEU A 303 -22.75 13.90 15.87
CA LEU A 303 -21.33 13.95 16.21
C LEU A 303 -21.12 13.61 17.69
N SER A 304 -20.35 12.54 17.94
CA SER A 304 -19.85 12.19 19.28
C SER A 304 -18.85 13.22 19.79
N GLN A 305 -18.04 13.77 18.89
CA GLN A 305 -17.12 14.89 19.17
C GLN A 305 -17.12 15.89 18.02
N ASN A 306 -17.02 17.18 18.34
CA ASN A 306 -16.88 18.25 17.35
C ASN A 306 -15.95 19.34 17.91
N ILE A 307 -14.71 19.38 17.41
CA ILE A 307 -13.65 20.21 18.00
C ILE A 307 -12.99 21.11 16.96
N ASN A 308 -12.42 22.22 17.45
CA ASN A 308 -11.56 23.09 16.65
C ASN A 308 -10.10 22.79 17.01
N MET A 309 -9.22 22.61 16.01
CA MET A 309 -7.80 22.30 16.25
C MET A 309 -6.87 23.22 15.48
N GLY A 310 -6.01 23.95 16.20
CA GLY A 310 -4.93 24.77 15.63
C GLY A 310 -3.52 24.21 15.87
N GLY A 311 -3.40 23.03 16.48
CA GLY A 311 -2.13 22.39 16.83
C GLY A 311 -2.30 21.25 17.82
N GLY A 312 -1.23 20.46 18.03
CA GLY A 312 -1.17 19.39 19.03
C GLY A 312 -1.97 18.13 18.66
N THR A 313 -2.21 17.30 19.69
CA THR A 313 -2.90 16.02 19.57
C THR A 313 -4.16 16.01 20.44
N GLN A 314 -5.22 15.37 19.95
CA GLN A 314 -6.44 15.05 20.67
C GLN A 314 -6.69 13.56 20.56
N SER A 315 -7.14 12.93 21.65
CA SER A 315 -7.30 11.48 21.76
C SER A 315 -8.61 11.16 22.47
N PHE A 316 -9.39 10.26 21.87
CA PHE A 316 -10.72 9.88 22.33
C PHE A 316 -10.80 8.35 22.44
N PRO A 317 -10.47 7.79 23.62
CA PRO A 317 -10.76 6.38 23.91
C PRO A 317 -12.27 6.17 23.97
N ASP A 318 -12.77 5.16 23.27
CA ASP A 318 -14.20 4.89 23.17
C ASP A 318 -14.48 3.40 22.87
N SER A 319 -15.75 3.06 22.75
CA SER A 319 -16.21 1.79 22.19
C SER A 319 -17.17 2.02 21.04
N THR A 320 -17.34 1.02 20.18
CA THR A 320 -18.42 1.07 19.21
C THR A 320 -19.76 1.15 19.95
N PRO A 321 -20.75 1.87 19.39
CA PRO A 321 -21.98 2.15 20.12
C PRO A 321 -22.86 0.90 20.20
N ASP A 322 -23.05 0.24 19.06
CA ASP A 322 -23.76 -1.03 18.91
C ASP A 322 -23.35 -1.76 17.63
N ASP A 323 -23.83 -2.99 17.41
CA ASP A 323 -23.68 -3.68 16.14
C ASP A 323 -24.35 -2.87 15.01
N TRP A 324 -23.76 -2.85 13.80
CA TRP A 324 -24.28 -2.08 12.66
C TRP A 324 -24.67 -0.62 12.98
N ALA A 325 -23.87 0.04 13.83
CA ALA A 325 -24.04 1.40 14.30
C ALA A 325 -22.68 2.13 14.31
N ALA A 326 -22.67 3.47 14.32
CA ALA A 326 -21.48 4.29 14.10
C ALA A 326 -21.33 5.48 15.05
N ARG A 327 -20.08 5.85 15.37
CA ARG A 327 -19.73 7.11 16.04
C ARG A 327 -18.96 8.03 15.11
N TYR A 328 -19.17 9.34 15.27
CA TYR A 328 -18.59 10.37 14.41
C TYR A 328 -17.79 11.39 15.23
N TYR A 329 -16.53 11.60 14.84
CA TYR A 329 -15.62 12.52 15.50
C TYR A 329 -15.14 13.55 14.48
N GLN A 330 -15.61 14.79 14.60
CA GLN A 330 -15.31 15.85 13.64
C GLN A 330 -14.29 16.84 14.17
N VAL A 331 -13.38 17.25 13.29
CA VAL A 331 -12.41 18.32 13.50
C VAL A 331 -12.66 19.42 12.48
N THR A 332 -12.71 20.66 12.98
CA THR A 332 -12.62 21.88 12.17
C THR A 332 -11.21 22.45 12.34
N PRO A 333 -10.31 22.25 11.35
CA PRO A 333 -8.93 22.70 11.46
C PRO A 333 -8.84 24.24 11.44
N GLN A 334 -7.88 24.78 12.18
CA GLN A 334 -7.61 26.20 12.34
C GLN A 334 -6.18 26.53 11.90
N ALA A 335 -5.84 27.82 11.86
CA ALA A 335 -4.47 28.27 11.64
C ALA A 335 -3.51 27.57 12.63
N GLY A 336 -2.41 27.02 12.11
CA GLY A 336 -1.46 26.16 12.84
C GLY A 336 -1.67 24.65 12.64
N CYS A 337 -2.74 24.24 11.95
CA CYS A 337 -3.00 22.86 11.57
C CYS A 337 -3.02 22.67 10.04
N PRO A 338 -1.88 22.81 9.34
CA PRO A 338 -1.85 22.73 7.87
C PRO A 338 -2.16 21.32 7.37
N TYR A 339 -1.88 20.30 8.18
CA TYR A 339 -2.24 18.90 7.95
C TYR A 339 -2.83 18.30 9.22
N LEU A 340 -3.72 17.33 9.07
CA LEU A 340 -4.30 16.56 10.16
C LEU A 340 -4.08 15.07 9.89
N GLN A 341 -3.30 14.42 10.76
CA GLN A 341 -3.21 12.97 10.83
C GLN A 341 -4.36 12.45 11.69
N MET A 342 -5.11 11.50 11.14
CA MET A 342 -6.24 10.84 11.75
C MET A 342 -5.88 9.37 11.92
N GLU A 343 -6.10 8.84 13.11
CA GLU A 343 -5.73 7.47 13.47
C GLU A 343 -6.82 6.84 14.32
N VAL A 344 -7.08 5.56 14.08
CA VAL A 344 -7.91 4.71 14.93
C VAL A 344 -7.05 3.53 15.33
N ASP A 345 -6.91 3.35 16.64
CA ASP A 345 -6.23 2.22 17.26
C ASP A 345 -7.27 1.29 17.87
N GLY A 346 -7.50 0.14 17.25
CA GLY A 346 -8.49 -0.85 17.68
C GLY A 346 -7.92 -1.83 18.71
N ALA A 347 -8.80 -2.50 19.44
CA ALA A 347 -8.40 -3.68 20.21
C ALA A 347 -7.89 -4.79 19.27
N SER A 348 -6.95 -5.61 19.74
CA SER A 348 -6.43 -6.74 18.94
C SER A 348 -7.56 -7.68 18.49
N GLY A 349 -7.55 -8.04 17.21
CA GLY A 349 -8.60 -8.82 16.56
C GLY A 349 -9.84 -8.04 16.14
N ALA A 350 -9.89 -6.72 16.38
CA ALA A 350 -11.04 -5.89 16.00
C ALA A 350 -11.27 -5.86 14.48
N GLN A 351 -12.55 -5.79 14.13
CA GLN A 351 -13.03 -5.66 12.75
C GLN A 351 -13.86 -4.37 12.64
N LEU A 352 -13.24 -3.24 12.96
CA LEU A 352 -13.87 -1.93 12.91
C LEU A 352 -14.05 -1.51 11.45
N GLY A 353 -15.22 -0.98 11.11
CA GLY A 353 -15.36 -0.16 9.92
C GLY A 353 -14.89 1.25 10.23
N ILE A 354 -13.85 1.72 9.55
CA ILE A 354 -13.21 3.02 9.79
C ILE A 354 -13.30 3.83 8.51
N ASN A 355 -13.96 4.99 8.57
CA ASN A 355 -13.95 6.01 7.51
C ASN A 355 -13.20 7.24 8.01
N PHE A 356 -12.19 7.66 7.27
CA PHE A 356 -11.63 9.01 7.38
C PHE A 356 -12.04 9.84 6.17
N MET A 357 -12.65 10.99 6.43
CA MET A 357 -13.11 11.88 5.37
C MET A 357 -12.68 13.31 5.62
N ALA A 358 -12.40 14.04 4.54
CA ALA A 358 -12.06 15.46 4.57
C ALA A 358 -12.90 16.20 3.53
N ALA A 359 -13.73 17.14 3.99
CA ALA A 359 -14.62 17.94 3.16
C ALA A 359 -14.12 19.38 3.02
N LYS A 360 -14.25 19.90 1.81
CA LYS A 360 -14.31 21.32 1.55
C LYS A 360 -15.78 21.71 1.40
N THR A 361 -16.33 22.41 2.38
CA THR A 361 -17.76 22.73 2.43
C THR A 361 -18.14 23.97 1.61
N SER A 362 -17.17 24.63 0.97
CA SER A 362 -17.38 25.78 0.09
C SER A 362 -17.13 25.41 -1.36
N ALA A 363 -17.86 26.04 -2.29
CA ALA A 363 -17.76 25.73 -3.71
C ALA A 363 -16.34 25.96 -4.28
N PRO A 364 -15.83 25.07 -5.16
CA PRO A 364 -16.38 23.75 -5.47
C PRO A 364 -16.25 22.81 -4.24
N SER A 365 -17.36 22.19 -3.85
CA SER A 365 -17.36 21.21 -2.77
C SER A 365 -16.64 19.95 -3.20
N LYS A 366 -16.01 19.28 -2.24
CA LYS A 366 -15.29 18.02 -2.47
C LYS A 366 -15.18 17.26 -1.17
N VAL A 367 -15.32 15.94 -1.23
CA VAL A 367 -14.99 15.03 -0.13
C VAL A 367 -13.85 14.13 -0.56
N LEU A 368 -12.78 14.07 0.23
CA LEU A 368 -11.80 12.99 0.16
C LEU A 368 -12.19 11.92 1.17
N ARG A 369 -12.02 10.66 0.80
CA ARG A 369 -12.34 9.51 1.67
C ARG A 369 -11.23 8.48 1.61
N SER A 370 -10.91 7.91 2.77
CA SER A 370 -10.13 6.69 2.90
C SER A 370 -10.82 5.82 3.92
N ALA A 371 -11.02 4.55 3.60
CA ALA A 371 -11.79 3.64 4.46
C ALA A 371 -11.12 2.28 4.57
N LYS A 372 -11.28 1.63 5.72
CA LYS A 372 -10.72 0.31 6.01
C LYS A 372 -11.66 -0.47 6.93
N ILE A 373 -11.69 -1.78 6.74
CA ILE A 373 -12.20 -2.72 7.74
C ILE A 373 -10.99 -3.39 8.39
N GLY A 374 -10.81 -3.22 9.70
CA GLY A 374 -9.68 -3.83 10.42
C GLY A 374 -9.49 -3.28 11.83
N GLU A 375 -8.33 -3.59 12.40
CA GLU A 375 -7.94 -3.18 13.75
C GLU A 375 -7.57 -1.70 13.77
N ASP A 376 -6.51 -1.35 13.02
CA ASP A 376 -5.96 -0.01 13.02
C ASP A 376 -5.99 0.62 11.63
N PHE A 377 -6.12 1.95 11.60
CA PHE A 377 -6.01 2.71 10.37
C PHE A 377 -5.48 4.12 10.62
N VAL A 378 -4.59 4.60 9.74
CA VAL A 378 -4.04 5.95 9.78
C VAL A 378 -4.11 6.60 8.40
N ARG A 379 -4.48 7.88 8.36
CA ARG A 379 -4.47 8.71 7.15
C ARG A 379 -4.15 10.15 7.52
N THR A 380 -3.36 10.82 6.70
CA THR A 380 -3.10 12.26 6.81
C THR A 380 -3.74 13.01 5.65
N PHE A 381 -4.45 14.10 5.96
CA PHE A 381 -5.03 15.01 4.98
C PHE A 381 -4.42 16.39 5.09
N ALA A 382 -4.29 17.09 3.96
CA ALA A 382 -4.15 18.53 3.97
C ALA A 382 -5.40 19.14 4.64
N ALA A 383 -5.20 20.02 5.63
CA ALA A 383 -6.24 20.50 6.53
C ALA A 383 -6.46 22.00 6.34
N ASN A 384 -6.12 22.85 7.32
CA ASN A 384 -6.44 24.27 7.30
C ASN A 384 -5.96 24.96 6.01
N GLY A 385 -6.89 25.58 5.27
CA GLY A 385 -6.64 26.21 3.97
C GLY A 385 -7.00 25.34 2.76
N VAL A 386 -7.21 24.03 2.96
CA VAL A 386 -7.61 23.08 1.91
C VAL A 386 -8.96 22.44 2.23
N HIS A 387 -9.07 21.73 3.35
CA HIS A 387 -10.31 21.13 3.86
C HIS A 387 -10.67 21.78 5.19
N ASN A 388 -11.95 22.10 5.38
CA ASN A 388 -12.44 22.83 6.55
C ASN A 388 -13.32 21.99 7.47
N ARG A 389 -13.61 20.74 7.10
CA ARG A 389 -14.18 19.72 8.01
C ARG A 389 -13.53 18.38 7.74
N LEU A 390 -13.09 17.70 8.80
CA LEU A 390 -12.58 16.34 8.72
C LEU A 390 -13.31 15.48 9.74
N VAL A 391 -13.64 14.24 9.40
CA VAL A 391 -14.37 13.34 10.30
C VAL A 391 -13.78 11.94 10.28
N THR A 392 -13.68 11.35 11.45
CA THR A 392 -13.53 9.91 11.63
C THR A 392 -14.90 9.34 11.96
N ALA A 393 -15.39 8.39 11.15
CA ALA A 393 -16.53 7.56 11.51
C ALA A 393 -16.05 6.13 11.81
N VAL A 394 -16.39 5.62 12.99
CA VAL A 394 -16.04 4.27 13.43
C VAL A 394 -17.31 3.49 13.70
N ASN A 395 -17.46 2.34 13.06
CA ASN A 395 -18.60 1.46 13.21
C ASN A 395 -18.16 0.02 13.54
N SER A 396 -19.07 -0.73 14.15
CA SER A 396 -18.99 -2.19 14.25
C SER A 396 -19.90 -2.84 13.24
N PHE A 397 -19.65 -4.13 13.02
CA PHE A 397 -20.59 -5.06 12.40
C PHE A 397 -21.11 -5.95 13.52
N THR A 398 -21.02 -7.26 13.42
CA THR A 398 -21.55 -8.26 14.38
C THR A 398 -20.97 -8.24 15.81
N THR A 399 -19.99 -7.40 16.13
CA THR A 399 -19.32 -7.40 17.44
C THR A 399 -18.83 -6.01 17.79
N ASN A 400 -19.04 -5.62 19.05
CA ASN A 400 -18.57 -4.34 19.56
C ASN A 400 -17.11 -4.42 20.03
N TYR A 401 -16.36 -3.36 19.77
CA TYR A 401 -14.93 -3.28 20.09
C TYR A 401 -14.58 -1.95 20.75
N ASN A 402 -13.55 -1.97 21.60
CA ASN A 402 -12.92 -0.75 22.11
C ASN A 402 -11.91 -0.25 21.08
N TYR A 403 -11.77 1.08 21.00
CA TYR A 403 -10.79 1.74 20.15
C TYR A 403 -10.40 3.11 20.71
N THR A 404 -9.39 3.73 20.11
CA THR A 404 -9.03 5.13 20.37
C THR A 404 -8.97 5.88 19.07
N VAL A 405 -9.67 7.02 18.97
CA VAL A 405 -9.53 7.95 17.85
C VAL A 405 -8.52 9.03 18.20
N ASN A 406 -7.49 9.17 17.37
CA ASN A 406 -6.45 10.18 17.54
C ASN A 406 -6.48 11.17 16.37
N PHE A 407 -6.40 12.46 16.71
CA PHE A 407 -6.20 13.55 15.76
C PHE A 407 -4.92 14.28 16.12
N ARG A 408 -4.03 14.48 15.15
CA ARG A 408 -2.79 15.22 15.34
C ARG A 408 -2.60 16.24 14.24
N CYS A 409 -2.50 17.51 14.60
CA CYS A 409 -2.05 18.54 13.68
C CYS A 409 -0.55 18.37 13.45
N VAL A 410 -0.14 18.30 12.18
CA VAL A 410 1.27 18.10 11.79
C VAL A 410 1.70 19.19 10.83
N THR A 411 2.97 19.59 10.89
CA THR A 411 3.61 20.48 9.90
C THR A 411 4.71 19.70 9.19
N PRO A 412 4.39 19.00 8.09
CA PRO A 412 5.31 18.05 7.49
C PRO A 412 6.58 18.69 6.93
N THR A 413 7.69 17.99 7.08
CA THR A 413 8.95 18.18 6.35
C THR A 413 9.28 16.89 5.61
N ILE A 414 9.84 16.98 4.40
CA ILE A 414 10.35 15.84 3.66
C ILE A 414 11.87 15.76 3.85
N ASN A 415 12.40 14.55 3.91
CA ASN A 415 13.83 14.28 3.79
C ASN A 415 14.05 13.08 2.87
N ILE A 416 14.70 13.30 1.73
CA ILE A 416 15.12 12.26 0.80
C ILE A 416 16.22 11.44 1.48
N LEU A 417 16.03 10.12 1.47
CA LEU A 417 16.98 9.16 2.03
C LEU A 417 17.80 8.51 0.92
N GLU A 418 17.15 8.17 -0.20
CA GLU A 418 17.78 7.65 -1.41
C GLU A 418 16.95 8.08 -2.65
N PRO A 419 17.59 8.45 -3.77
CA PRO A 419 19.03 8.64 -3.96
C PRO A 419 19.55 9.96 -3.36
N ARG A 420 20.86 10.06 -3.15
CA ARG A 420 21.55 11.26 -2.61
C ARG A 420 22.74 11.63 -3.49
N GLN A 421 23.29 12.83 -3.36
CA GLN A 421 24.51 13.22 -4.10
C GLN A 421 25.67 12.21 -3.92
N VAL A 422 25.87 11.77 -2.67
CA VAL A 422 26.93 10.82 -2.34
C VAL A 422 26.60 9.38 -2.74
N LYS A 423 25.30 9.05 -2.91
CA LYS A 423 24.80 7.72 -3.28
C LYS A 423 23.74 7.87 -4.36
N PHE A 424 24.20 8.27 -5.54
CA PHE A 424 23.32 8.57 -6.68
C PHE A 424 22.74 7.30 -7.28
N ALA A 425 21.59 7.42 -7.95
CA ALA A 425 20.99 6.34 -8.72
C ALA A 425 21.51 6.36 -10.16
N LEU A 426 21.90 5.19 -10.69
CA LEU A 426 22.18 5.01 -12.11
C LEU A 426 20.85 4.81 -12.85
N VAL A 427 20.47 5.78 -13.68
CA VAL A 427 19.14 5.81 -14.31
C VAL A 427 19.15 5.54 -15.81
N GLY A 428 20.23 4.97 -16.35
CA GLY A 428 20.31 4.55 -17.75
C GLY A 428 20.66 5.67 -18.72
N ASP A 429 20.59 5.36 -20.02
CA ASP A 429 20.88 6.36 -21.07
C ASP A 429 19.85 7.52 -21.02
N PRO A 430 20.25 8.79 -21.23
CA PRO A 430 19.32 9.92 -21.29
C PRO A 430 18.11 9.70 -22.20
N THR A 431 18.30 8.99 -23.32
CA THR A 431 17.25 8.72 -24.31
C THR A 431 16.43 7.46 -24.02
N SER A 432 16.86 6.65 -23.05
CA SER A 432 16.20 5.40 -22.64
C SER A 432 16.45 5.13 -21.15
N PRO A 433 15.88 5.94 -20.24
CA PRO A 433 16.10 5.79 -18.82
C PRO A 433 15.49 4.50 -18.26
N ILE A 434 16.04 4.04 -17.14
CA ILE A 434 15.56 2.90 -16.37
C ILE A 434 15.09 3.36 -14.99
N ALA A 435 14.19 2.59 -14.39
CA ALA A 435 13.61 2.92 -13.10
C ALA A 435 14.60 2.70 -11.94
N PHE A 436 14.43 3.46 -10.86
CA PHE A 436 15.22 3.36 -9.63
C PHE A 436 14.30 3.36 -8.39
N LEU A 437 14.81 2.86 -7.27
CA LEU A 437 14.11 2.94 -5.98
C LEU A 437 14.37 4.32 -5.35
N ALA A 438 13.29 5.02 -4.99
CA ALA A 438 13.35 6.21 -4.15
C ALA A 438 12.82 5.89 -2.75
N ARG A 439 13.48 6.45 -1.74
CA ARG A 439 13.10 6.36 -0.33
C ARG A 439 13.17 7.74 0.29
N TRP A 440 12.14 8.13 1.01
CA TRP A 440 12.10 9.40 1.74
C TRP A 440 11.30 9.24 3.03
N SER A 441 11.55 10.12 3.99
CA SER A 441 10.72 10.23 5.19
C SER A 441 9.90 11.50 5.14
N VAL A 442 8.72 11.45 5.77
CA VAL A 442 7.92 12.64 6.06
C VAL A 442 7.76 12.72 7.57
N SER A 443 8.13 13.85 8.16
CA SER A 443 8.12 14.02 9.61
C SER A 443 7.56 15.37 10.06
N ASP A 444 7.12 15.42 11.31
CA ASP A 444 6.80 16.63 12.06
C ASP A 444 7.73 16.66 13.28
N GLY A 445 8.85 17.38 13.12
CA GLY A 445 9.99 17.25 14.03
C GLY A 445 10.56 15.83 14.01
N SER A 446 10.56 15.15 15.16
CA SER A 446 11.05 13.76 15.29
C SER A 446 9.99 12.69 15.04
N SER A 447 8.72 13.08 14.86
CA SER A 447 7.64 12.11 14.66
C SER A 447 7.39 11.84 13.18
N PRO A 448 7.17 10.58 12.77
CA PRO A 448 6.74 10.29 11.41
C PRO A 448 5.33 10.83 11.16
N VAL A 449 5.09 11.33 9.95
CA VAL A 449 3.76 11.60 9.42
C VAL A 449 3.38 10.41 8.55
N ARG A 450 2.27 9.76 8.89
CA ARG A 450 1.83 8.49 8.30
C ARG A 450 0.54 8.62 7.51
N GLY A 451 0.27 7.61 6.70
CA GLY A 451 -0.92 7.50 5.86
C GLY A 451 -1.00 8.62 4.83
N LEU A 452 0.08 8.97 4.14
CA LEU A 452 0.06 9.76 2.91
C LEU A 452 -0.15 8.83 1.69
N LEU A 453 -0.80 9.31 0.62
CA LEU A 453 -1.09 8.55 -0.60
C LEU A 453 -0.13 8.98 -1.72
N GLU A 454 -0.02 8.14 -2.74
CA GLU A 454 0.80 8.41 -3.94
C GLU A 454 0.47 9.78 -4.56
N ASP A 455 -0.82 10.10 -4.71
CA ASP A 455 -1.30 11.38 -5.27
C ASP A 455 -0.94 12.61 -4.42
N ASP A 456 -0.54 12.42 -3.16
CA ASP A 456 -0.06 13.52 -2.32
C ASP A 456 1.38 13.93 -2.74
N PHE A 457 2.11 13.10 -3.50
CA PHE A 457 3.49 13.33 -3.91
C PHE A 457 3.65 13.64 -5.40
N THR A 458 4.65 14.46 -5.70
CA THR A 458 5.16 14.69 -7.05
C THR A 458 6.67 14.55 -7.06
N PHE A 459 7.21 14.03 -8.16
CA PHE A 459 8.62 13.70 -8.31
C PHE A 459 9.17 14.40 -9.54
N ASP A 460 10.40 14.87 -9.44
CA ASP A 460 11.00 15.80 -10.39
C ASP A 460 12.49 15.47 -10.58
N ALA A 461 12.93 15.47 -11.85
CA ALA A 461 14.32 15.44 -12.28
C ALA A 461 14.65 16.74 -13.02
N GLU A 462 15.31 17.69 -12.37
CA GLU A 462 15.74 18.97 -12.98
C GLU A 462 14.61 19.80 -13.65
N GLY A 463 13.44 19.83 -13.05
CA GLY A 463 12.22 20.48 -13.53
C GLY A 463 11.29 19.60 -14.38
N ASP A 464 11.72 18.39 -14.77
CA ASP A 464 10.91 17.47 -15.57
C ASP A 464 10.27 16.38 -14.70
N ALA A 465 8.98 16.08 -14.93
CA ALA A 465 8.23 15.14 -14.11
C ALA A 465 8.75 13.70 -14.21
N ILE A 466 8.95 13.06 -13.06
CA ILE A 466 9.25 11.63 -12.91
C ILE A 466 7.94 10.86 -12.71
N SER A 467 7.82 9.68 -13.32
CA SER A 467 6.64 8.82 -13.18
C SER A 467 6.81 7.77 -12.09
N VAL A 468 5.78 7.53 -11.28
CA VAL A 468 5.75 6.39 -10.36
C VAL A 468 5.41 5.13 -11.15
N VAL A 469 6.16 4.04 -10.92
CA VAL A 469 5.82 2.73 -11.48
C VAL A 469 4.58 2.21 -10.77
N PRO A 470 3.49 1.86 -11.49
CA PRO A 470 2.22 1.51 -10.87
C PRO A 470 2.34 0.38 -9.83
N GLY A 471 1.72 0.57 -8.67
CA GLY A 471 1.67 -0.44 -7.59
C GLY A 471 2.94 -0.54 -6.75
N THR A 472 3.90 0.38 -6.91
CA THR A 472 5.18 0.34 -6.16
C THR A 472 5.24 1.32 -4.99
N PHE A 473 4.32 2.28 -4.90
CA PHE A 473 4.23 3.19 -3.76
C PHE A 473 3.84 2.43 -2.48
N GLN A 474 4.66 2.52 -1.44
CA GLN A 474 4.41 1.87 -0.16
C GLN A 474 4.89 2.74 1.00
N GLU A 475 4.13 2.72 2.09
CA GLU A 475 4.60 3.17 3.40
C GLU A 475 5.24 1.99 4.14
N VAL A 476 6.53 2.11 4.47
CA VAL A 476 7.33 1.05 5.11
C VAL A 476 7.92 1.59 6.40
N GLY A 477 7.31 1.22 7.53
CA GLY A 477 7.72 1.72 8.85
C GLY A 477 7.51 3.23 8.96
N ASN A 478 8.60 4.00 8.93
CA ASN A 478 8.59 5.47 9.00
C ASN A 478 8.98 6.15 7.67
N GLU A 479 9.05 5.37 6.59
CA GLU A 479 9.50 5.81 5.27
C GLU A 479 8.41 5.59 4.21
N TYR A 480 8.54 6.33 3.11
CA TYR A 480 7.80 6.14 1.88
C TYR A 480 8.74 5.68 0.78
N TRP A 481 8.33 4.64 0.08
CA TRP A 481 9.11 3.93 -0.92
C TRP A 481 8.33 3.96 -2.23
N ALA A 482 9.01 4.20 -3.34
CA ALA A 482 8.43 4.05 -4.67
C ALA A 482 9.51 3.69 -5.69
N VAL A 483 9.15 2.88 -6.68
CA VAL A 483 10.00 2.71 -7.86
C VAL A 483 9.61 3.78 -8.86
N LEU A 484 10.58 4.58 -9.27
CA LEU A 484 10.40 5.78 -10.07
C LEU A 484 11.07 5.62 -11.43
N LEU A 485 10.38 6.00 -12.50
CA LEU A 485 10.91 6.05 -13.86
C LEU A 485 11.20 7.51 -14.23
N PRO A 486 12.47 7.90 -14.36
CA PRO A 486 12.83 9.26 -14.72
C PRO A 486 12.50 9.57 -16.19
N PRO A 487 12.34 10.86 -16.55
CA PRO A 487 11.99 11.26 -17.90
C PRO A 487 13.16 11.10 -18.88
N VAL A 488 12.84 11.04 -20.18
CA VAL A 488 13.85 11.15 -21.24
C VAL A 488 14.48 12.54 -21.20
N LYS A 489 15.81 12.60 -21.26
CA LYS A 489 16.62 13.82 -21.30
C LYS A 489 17.41 13.92 -22.62
N ALA A 490 17.96 15.11 -22.87
CA ALA A 490 18.79 15.32 -24.05
C ALA A 490 20.05 14.44 -24.01
N ALA A 491 20.48 13.95 -25.18
CA ALA A 491 21.72 13.18 -25.27
C ALA A 491 22.91 14.00 -24.72
N GLY A 492 23.67 13.40 -23.81
CA GLY A 492 24.79 14.05 -23.13
C GLY A 492 24.47 14.62 -21.74
N THR A 493 23.21 14.61 -21.30
CA THR A 493 22.87 14.84 -19.88
C THR A 493 23.54 13.78 -19.01
N THR A 494 24.12 14.18 -17.88
CA THR A 494 24.81 13.29 -16.94
C THR A 494 24.09 13.29 -15.59
N PHE A 495 24.55 14.11 -14.64
CA PHE A 495 23.92 14.26 -13.35
C PHE A 495 22.75 15.24 -13.43
N VAL A 496 21.68 14.92 -12.70
CA VAL A 496 20.56 15.83 -12.48
C VAL A 496 20.11 15.77 -11.01
N ASP A 497 19.52 16.87 -10.56
CA ASP A 497 18.90 16.96 -9.23
C ASP A 497 17.62 16.13 -9.16
N PHE A 498 17.40 15.48 -8.01
CA PHE A 498 16.16 14.77 -7.68
C PHE A 498 15.37 15.55 -6.64
N ARG A 499 14.08 15.76 -6.90
CA ARG A 499 13.19 16.46 -5.97
C ARG A 499 11.92 15.66 -5.70
N VAL A 500 11.54 15.63 -4.43
CA VAL A 500 10.26 15.10 -3.95
C VAL A 500 9.44 16.26 -3.39
N THR A 501 8.17 16.35 -3.77
CA THR A 501 7.28 17.43 -3.31
C THR A 501 5.93 16.90 -2.84
N LEU A 502 5.55 17.20 -1.60
CA LEU A 502 4.25 16.93 -1.00
C LEU A 502 3.29 18.09 -1.27
N ASN A 503 2.13 17.77 -1.87
CA ASN A 503 1.05 18.71 -2.24
C ASN A 503 1.55 20.02 -2.87
N GLY A 504 2.55 19.90 -3.76
CA GLY A 504 3.09 21.02 -4.56
C GLY A 504 3.82 22.12 -3.79
N SER A 505 4.05 22.00 -2.48
CA SER A 505 4.54 23.13 -1.66
C SER A 505 5.65 22.78 -0.67
N ILE A 506 5.68 21.56 -0.14
CA ILE A 506 6.74 21.11 0.76
C ILE A 506 7.65 20.24 -0.06
N SER A 507 8.94 20.59 -0.17
CA SER A 507 9.89 19.87 -1.01
C SER A 507 11.19 19.59 -0.30
N ASP A 508 11.84 18.53 -0.74
CA ASP A 508 13.27 18.32 -0.52
C ASP A 508 13.95 18.05 -1.86
N THR A 509 15.23 18.38 -1.97
CA THR A 509 16.01 18.28 -3.21
C THR A 509 17.41 17.77 -2.91
N GLU A 510 17.78 16.66 -3.54
CA GLU A 510 19.12 16.10 -3.51
C GLU A 510 19.81 16.43 -4.83
N THR A 511 20.92 17.16 -4.76
CA THR A 511 21.67 17.60 -5.94
C THR A 511 22.46 16.47 -6.57
N ASP A 512 22.57 16.44 -7.90
CA ASP A 512 23.32 15.41 -8.64
C ASP A 512 22.96 13.97 -8.23
N ALA A 513 21.71 13.71 -7.85
CA ALA A 513 21.29 12.45 -7.26
C ALA A 513 20.94 11.38 -8.30
N LEU A 514 20.69 11.75 -9.56
CA LEU A 514 20.43 10.81 -10.66
C LEU A 514 21.54 10.94 -11.71
N LEU A 515 22.21 9.85 -12.02
CA LEU A 515 23.23 9.77 -13.07
C LEU A 515 22.66 9.05 -14.30
N TYR A 516 22.45 9.80 -15.39
CA TYR A 516 22.09 9.25 -16.69
C TYR A 516 23.33 8.66 -17.39
N VAL A 517 23.59 7.40 -17.11
CA VAL A 517 24.56 6.59 -17.83
C VAL A 517 24.03 5.18 -17.97
N ALA A 518 24.28 4.55 -19.13
CA ALA A 518 23.98 3.15 -19.30
C ALA A 518 24.74 2.32 -18.24
N PRO A 519 24.05 1.45 -17.47
CA PRO A 519 24.73 0.58 -16.53
C PRO A 519 25.67 -0.38 -17.28
N GLY A 520 26.71 -0.83 -16.60
CA GLY A 520 27.61 -1.86 -17.10
C GLY A 520 29.05 -1.43 -17.33
N ASN A 521 29.40 -0.14 -17.45
CA ASN A 521 30.80 0.30 -17.55
C ASN A 521 31.20 1.22 -16.40
N SER A 522 32.44 1.11 -15.94
CA SER A 522 32.97 1.92 -14.84
C SER A 522 34.44 2.30 -15.03
N ASP A 523 34.84 3.38 -14.37
CA ASP A 523 36.24 3.83 -14.27
C ASP A 523 36.77 3.46 -12.88
N ILE A 524 37.63 2.44 -12.80
CA ILE A 524 38.10 1.86 -11.54
C ILE A 524 39.56 2.21 -11.29
N ALA A 525 39.87 2.68 -10.09
CA ALA A 525 41.22 2.78 -9.55
C ALA A 525 41.44 1.73 -8.46
N LEU A 526 42.30 0.76 -8.71
CA LEU A 526 42.82 -0.13 -7.67
C LEU A 526 43.94 0.58 -6.92
N SER A 527 43.71 0.89 -5.65
CA SER A 527 44.61 1.69 -4.81
C SER A 527 45.09 0.85 -3.63
N PHE A 528 46.32 0.34 -3.73
CA PHE A 528 46.89 -0.57 -2.74
C PHE A 528 47.78 0.16 -1.73
N ASP A 529 47.51 -0.05 -0.46
CA ASP A 529 48.48 0.20 0.60
C ASP A 529 49.71 -0.69 0.40
N ALA A 530 50.87 -0.05 0.31
CA ALA A 530 52.17 -0.70 0.20
C ALA A 530 53.06 -0.34 1.39
N SER A 531 52.51 -0.01 2.54
CA SER A 531 53.25 0.22 3.79
C SER A 531 53.91 -1.06 4.32
N GLY A 532 54.70 -0.92 5.38
CA GLY A 532 55.51 -2.02 5.92
C GLY A 532 54.69 -3.11 6.60
N SER A 533 53.57 -2.72 7.22
CA SER A 533 52.62 -3.63 7.88
C SER A 533 52.04 -4.65 6.91
N MET A 534 51.86 -4.28 5.63
CA MET A 534 51.39 -5.17 4.59
C MET A 534 52.31 -6.37 4.34
N ASN A 535 53.58 -6.35 4.77
CA ASN A 535 54.48 -7.51 4.68
C ASN A 535 54.27 -8.55 5.80
N THR A 536 53.31 -8.33 6.70
CA THR A 536 53.01 -9.23 7.82
C THR A 536 52.26 -10.47 7.34
N GLU A 537 52.65 -11.64 7.82
CA GLU A 537 51.88 -12.89 7.67
C GLU A 537 51.08 -13.13 8.96
N ASP A 538 49.76 -12.95 8.90
CA ASP A 538 48.87 -13.13 10.05
C ASP A 538 48.62 -14.60 10.36
N VAL A 539 48.62 -15.46 9.33
CA VAL A 539 48.37 -16.90 9.44
C VAL A 539 49.44 -17.66 8.67
N ILE A 540 50.16 -18.49 9.40
CA ILE A 540 51.29 -19.27 8.88
C ILE A 540 50.84 -20.10 7.67
N GLY A 541 51.52 -19.90 6.54
CA GLY A 541 51.32 -20.65 5.31
C GLY A 541 50.26 -20.05 4.36
N GLU A 542 49.61 -18.94 4.73
CA GLU A 542 48.72 -18.20 3.82
C GLU A 542 49.48 -17.14 3.01
N GLY A 543 50.67 -16.73 3.47
CA GLY A 543 51.45 -15.64 2.91
C GLY A 543 51.11 -14.29 3.55
N SER A 544 51.94 -13.28 3.27
CA SER A 544 51.75 -11.93 3.82
C SER A 544 50.43 -11.29 3.37
N ARG A 545 49.95 -10.29 4.11
CA ARG A 545 48.79 -9.46 3.72
C ARG A 545 48.92 -8.97 2.28
N LEU A 546 50.08 -8.42 1.92
CA LEU A 546 50.36 -7.99 0.56
C LEU A 546 50.27 -9.13 -0.46
N THR A 547 50.78 -10.32 -0.12
CA THR A 547 50.67 -11.49 -1.00
C THR A 547 49.21 -11.87 -1.25
N ASN A 548 48.39 -11.87 -0.21
CA ASN A 548 46.94 -12.13 -0.32
C ASN A 548 46.23 -11.04 -1.15
N ALA A 549 46.58 -9.77 -0.93
CA ALA A 549 46.07 -8.64 -1.70
C ALA A 549 46.38 -8.75 -3.20
N LYS A 550 47.60 -9.16 -3.55
CA LYS A 550 48.01 -9.38 -4.94
C LYS A 550 47.27 -10.51 -5.63
N ARG A 551 47.01 -11.61 -4.92
CA ARG A 551 46.27 -12.76 -5.45
C ARG A 551 44.82 -12.37 -5.71
N ALA A 552 44.17 -11.70 -4.75
CA ALA A 552 42.78 -11.29 -4.85
C ALA A 552 42.54 -10.12 -5.82
N GLY A 553 43.48 -9.16 -5.91
CA GLY A 553 43.34 -8.01 -6.79
C GLY A 553 43.27 -8.37 -8.28
N GLN A 554 43.74 -9.56 -8.66
CA GLN A 554 43.63 -10.06 -10.03
C GLN A 554 42.19 -10.33 -10.46
N VAL A 555 41.28 -10.60 -9.50
CA VAL A 555 39.85 -10.77 -9.79
C VAL A 555 39.30 -9.53 -10.49
N VAL A 556 39.63 -8.31 -10.05
CA VAL A 556 39.14 -7.09 -10.72
C VAL A 556 39.68 -6.97 -12.13
N ALA A 557 40.96 -7.34 -12.36
CA ALA A 557 41.51 -7.39 -13.71
C ALA A 557 40.71 -8.36 -14.60
N ASP A 558 40.22 -9.45 -14.02
CA ASP A 558 39.47 -10.49 -14.73
C ASP A 558 37.98 -10.18 -14.87
N LEU A 559 37.50 -9.11 -14.25
CA LEU A 559 36.14 -8.59 -14.40
C LEU A 559 36.01 -7.47 -15.44
N LEU A 560 37.14 -6.89 -15.87
CA LEU A 560 37.19 -5.78 -16.82
C LEU A 560 36.46 -6.08 -18.14
N ARG A 561 35.81 -5.10 -18.73
CA ARG A 561 35.15 -5.25 -20.03
C ARG A 561 35.44 -4.09 -20.96
N SER A 562 35.09 -4.26 -22.23
CA SER A 562 35.19 -3.17 -23.20
C SER A 562 34.29 -2.02 -22.74
N GLY A 563 34.83 -0.80 -22.73
CA GLY A 563 34.18 0.42 -22.25
C GLY A 563 34.63 0.87 -20.85
N ASP A 564 35.27 0.00 -20.07
CA ASP A 564 35.81 0.35 -18.75
C ASP A 564 37.10 1.15 -18.85
N ARG A 565 37.51 1.75 -17.74
CA ARG A 565 38.88 2.26 -17.55
C ARG A 565 39.47 1.70 -16.27
N LEU A 566 40.73 1.26 -16.33
CA LEU A 566 41.46 0.78 -15.17
C LEU A 566 42.70 1.61 -14.89
N LEU A 567 42.89 1.98 -13.63
CA LEU A 567 44.12 2.49 -13.05
C LEU A 567 44.59 1.51 -11.96
N VAL A 568 45.88 1.19 -11.93
CA VAL A 568 46.49 0.45 -10.80
C VAL A 568 47.60 1.30 -10.21
N GLN A 569 47.51 1.56 -8.91
CA GLN A 569 48.52 2.27 -8.16
C GLN A 569 48.80 1.59 -6.83
N ASP A 570 49.98 1.85 -6.29
CA ASP A 570 50.31 1.56 -4.91
C ASP A 570 50.87 2.83 -4.23
N TRP A 571 50.81 2.88 -2.91
CA TRP A 571 51.23 4.08 -2.18
C TRP A 571 51.96 3.75 -0.88
N SER A 572 53.00 4.53 -0.62
CA SER A 572 53.75 4.59 0.65
C SER A 572 54.47 5.95 0.73
N ALA A 573 55.35 6.14 1.71
CA ALA A 573 56.25 7.29 1.76
C ALA A 573 57.64 6.89 2.25
N PHE A 574 58.64 7.67 1.86
CA PHE A 574 60.03 7.50 2.31
C PHE A 574 60.19 7.96 3.75
N ASP A 575 60.98 7.25 4.54
CA ASP A 575 61.34 7.68 5.89
C ASP A 575 62.47 8.72 5.88
N ASN A 576 62.13 9.93 5.42
CA ASN A 576 63.08 11.02 5.25
C ASN A 576 62.46 12.39 5.63
N PRO A 577 62.85 13.03 6.74
CA PRO A 577 63.86 12.56 7.70
C PRO A 577 63.39 11.28 8.43
N PRO A 578 64.31 10.46 8.97
CA PRO A 578 63.94 9.26 9.71
C PRO A 578 62.95 9.56 10.85
N GLY A 579 61.90 8.75 10.97
CA GLY A 579 60.79 8.96 11.90
C GLY A 579 59.83 10.09 11.50
N CYS A 580 59.72 10.44 10.22
CA CYS A 580 58.83 11.53 9.79
C CYS A 580 57.34 11.20 9.93
N GLY A 581 56.95 9.92 9.98
CA GLY A 581 55.57 9.47 10.17
C GLY A 581 55.00 9.78 11.56
N LEU A 582 53.68 9.86 11.67
CA LEU A 582 52.96 10.02 12.93
C LEU A 582 52.80 8.64 13.63
N PRO A 583 52.85 8.51 14.98
CA PRO A 583 52.93 9.53 16.03
C PRO A 583 54.35 9.74 16.62
N GLY A 584 54.87 10.97 16.53
CA GLY A 584 56.20 11.41 16.98
C GLY A 584 56.95 12.26 15.93
N GLY A 585 56.62 12.06 14.65
CA GLY A 585 57.06 12.88 13.51
C GLY A 585 56.09 14.01 13.14
N SER A 586 56.31 14.63 11.98
CA SER A 586 55.47 15.73 11.45
C SER A 586 54.38 15.28 10.47
N GLY A 587 54.46 14.02 10.01
CA GLY A 587 53.70 13.49 8.88
C GLY A 587 54.20 13.96 7.51
N ASN A 588 55.17 14.87 7.44
CA ASN A 588 55.69 15.41 6.17
C ASN A 588 56.79 14.51 5.57
N CYS A 589 56.49 13.25 5.34
CA CYS A 589 57.37 12.34 4.62
C CYS A 589 57.25 12.55 3.10
N PRO A 590 58.35 12.49 2.32
CA PRO A 590 58.28 12.47 0.86
C PRO A 590 57.45 11.28 0.38
N LEU A 591 56.38 11.57 -0.35
CA LEU A 591 55.45 10.57 -0.87
C LEU A 591 56.13 9.65 -1.91
N ASP A 592 55.76 8.37 -1.88
CA ASP A 592 56.15 7.33 -2.85
C ASP A 592 54.87 6.64 -3.37
N VAL A 593 54.03 7.46 -4.02
CA VAL A 593 52.85 7.00 -4.75
C VAL A 593 53.28 6.62 -6.16
N ARG A 594 53.03 5.38 -6.57
CA ARG A 594 53.45 4.87 -7.88
C ARG A 594 52.25 4.47 -8.69
N THR A 595 52.16 5.04 -9.88
CA THR A 595 51.24 4.56 -10.92
C THR A 595 51.87 3.37 -11.62
N LEU A 596 51.33 2.18 -11.40
CA LEU A 596 51.85 0.93 -11.96
C LEU A 596 51.23 0.63 -13.33
N LEU A 597 49.92 0.87 -13.46
CA LEU A 597 49.21 0.92 -14.72
C LEU A 597 48.51 2.29 -14.79
N PRO A 598 48.90 3.20 -15.71
CA PRO A 598 48.16 4.45 -15.90
C PRO A 598 46.72 4.17 -16.32
N ARG A 599 45.81 5.12 -16.05
CA ARG A 599 44.40 5.01 -16.45
C ARG A 599 44.32 4.68 -17.94
N THR A 600 43.81 3.49 -18.26
CA THR A 600 43.80 2.94 -19.61
C THR A 600 42.38 2.61 -20.05
N ASP A 601 42.02 3.07 -21.24
CA ASP A 601 40.73 2.78 -21.88
C ASP A 601 40.70 1.35 -22.41
N LEU A 602 39.69 0.60 -22.01
CA LEU A 602 39.50 -0.78 -22.41
C LEU A 602 38.58 -0.86 -23.63
N THR A 603 39.07 -1.51 -24.66
CA THR A 603 38.39 -1.75 -25.93
C THR A 603 38.47 -3.24 -26.23
N ALA A 604 37.56 -3.76 -27.06
CA ALA A 604 37.63 -5.15 -27.49
C ALA A 604 39.01 -5.56 -28.07
N GLY A 605 39.74 -4.62 -28.69
CA GLY A 605 41.05 -4.89 -29.29
C GLY A 605 42.24 -4.92 -28.33
N ASN A 606 42.16 -4.27 -27.16
CA ASN A 606 43.25 -4.24 -26.17
C ASN A 606 42.92 -4.94 -24.84
N LEU A 607 41.67 -5.35 -24.62
CA LEU A 607 41.18 -5.91 -23.35
C LEU A 607 42.10 -7.01 -22.81
N SER A 608 42.32 -8.09 -23.57
CA SER A 608 43.16 -9.22 -23.13
C SER A 608 44.60 -8.80 -22.77
N ALA A 609 45.18 -7.86 -23.52
CA ALA A 609 46.53 -7.36 -23.25
C ALA A 609 46.58 -6.53 -21.96
N VAL A 610 45.60 -5.65 -21.75
CA VAL A 610 45.53 -4.81 -20.54
C VAL A 610 45.27 -5.66 -19.30
N ILE A 611 44.42 -6.70 -19.38
CA ILE A 611 44.21 -7.66 -18.28
C ILE A 611 45.55 -8.30 -17.88
N GLY A 612 46.32 -8.80 -18.84
CA GLY A 612 47.64 -9.39 -18.59
C GLY A 612 48.63 -8.39 -17.95
N ILE A 613 48.63 -7.14 -18.41
CA ILE A 613 49.46 -6.08 -17.82
C ILE A 613 49.00 -5.76 -16.40
N ALA A 614 47.70 -5.61 -16.15
CA ALA A 614 47.15 -5.34 -14.82
C ALA A 614 47.54 -6.43 -13.82
N ARG A 615 47.36 -7.70 -14.17
CA ARG A 615 47.80 -8.85 -13.36
C ARG A 615 49.30 -8.77 -13.03
N THR A 616 50.12 -8.43 -14.02
CA THR A 616 51.58 -8.29 -13.85
C THR A 616 51.92 -7.13 -12.90
N GLN A 617 51.29 -5.97 -13.07
CA GLN A 617 51.55 -4.79 -12.26
C GLN A 617 51.09 -4.96 -10.81
N ILE A 618 49.92 -5.58 -10.58
CA ILE A 618 49.46 -5.94 -9.23
C ILE A 618 50.49 -6.85 -8.55
N ASN A 619 51.00 -7.86 -9.25
CA ASN A 619 52.03 -8.76 -8.68
C ASN A 619 53.36 -8.07 -8.36
N ASN A 620 53.68 -6.94 -9.00
CA ASN A 620 54.92 -6.18 -8.79
C ASN A 620 54.89 -5.26 -7.56
N ILE A 621 53.75 -5.07 -6.90
CA ILE A 621 53.64 -4.22 -5.70
C ILE A 621 54.61 -4.73 -4.61
N THR A 622 55.33 -3.86 -3.91
CA THR A 622 56.21 -4.28 -2.81
C THR A 622 55.94 -3.47 -1.57
N ALA A 623 56.00 -4.09 -0.39
CA ALA A 623 55.89 -3.40 0.88
C ALA A 623 57.04 -2.41 1.10
N ARG A 624 56.72 -1.28 1.72
CA ARG A 624 57.56 -0.09 1.94
C ARG A 624 57.35 0.39 3.36
N LEU A 625 57.42 1.69 3.66
CA LEU A 625 57.50 2.15 5.05
C LEU A 625 56.16 2.67 5.56
N TRP A 626 55.79 3.87 5.13
CA TRP A 626 54.69 4.63 5.72
C TRP A 626 53.36 4.48 4.96
N THR A 627 52.28 4.99 5.56
CA THR A 627 50.86 4.80 5.18
C THR A 627 50.17 6.16 4.88
N PRO A 628 50.41 6.78 3.71
CA PRO A 628 49.77 8.02 3.28
C PRO A 628 48.40 7.81 2.60
N VAL A 629 47.37 7.42 3.36
CA VAL A 629 46.04 7.10 2.81
C VAL A 629 45.45 8.25 1.99
N GLY A 630 45.42 9.47 2.55
CA GLY A 630 44.87 10.65 1.86
C GLY A 630 45.59 10.95 0.53
N ALA A 631 46.92 10.84 0.49
CA ALA A 631 47.69 11.01 -0.74
C ALA A 631 47.37 9.96 -1.81
N GLY A 632 47.19 8.71 -1.39
CA GLY A 632 46.78 7.61 -2.28
C GLY A 632 45.43 7.89 -2.93
N ILE A 633 44.42 8.28 -2.12
CA ILE A 633 43.09 8.64 -2.63
C ILE A 633 43.17 9.83 -3.58
N GLU A 634 43.88 10.89 -3.22
CA GLU A 634 43.99 12.10 -4.05
C GLU A 634 44.65 11.81 -5.40
N ALA A 635 45.71 11.00 -5.43
CA ALA A 635 46.35 10.59 -6.67
C ALA A 635 45.41 9.78 -7.58
N ALA A 636 44.67 8.83 -7.01
CA ALA A 636 43.69 8.04 -7.75
C ALA A 636 42.56 8.91 -8.30
N LYS A 637 41.98 9.77 -7.45
CA LYS A 637 40.93 10.74 -7.83
C LYS A 637 41.39 11.59 -9.01
N ASN A 638 42.56 12.22 -8.90
CA ASN A 638 43.09 13.10 -9.94
C ASN A 638 43.35 12.36 -11.25
N ALA A 639 43.81 11.10 -11.18
CA ALA A 639 44.01 10.27 -12.37
C ALA A 639 42.69 9.84 -13.03
N LEU A 640 41.66 9.50 -12.24
CA LEU A 640 40.32 9.15 -12.75
C LEU A 640 39.65 10.35 -13.43
N LEU A 641 39.84 11.56 -12.90
CA LEU A 641 39.24 12.79 -13.42
C LEU A 641 40.06 13.47 -14.54
N ALA A 642 41.24 12.96 -14.86
CA ALA A 642 42.10 13.55 -15.89
C ALA A 642 41.44 13.53 -17.28
N ASN A 643 41.79 14.47 -18.16
CA ASN A 643 41.34 14.43 -19.55
C ASN A 643 42.01 13.28 -20.32
N PRO A 644 41.30 12.61 -21.26
CA PRO A 644 39.90 12.81 -21.62
C PRO A 644 38.94 12.22 -20.57
N THR A 645 37.86 12.92 -20.26
CA THR A 645 36.79 12.45 -19.36
C THR A 645 35.77 11.57 -20.11
N ASN A 646 34.94 10.84 -19.36
CA ASN A 646 33.79 10.08 -19.85
C ASN A 646 32.63 10.17 -18.84
N THR A 647 31.52 9.52 -19.15
CA THR A 647 30.32 9.48 -18.29
C THR A 647 30.28 8.29 -17.34
N ASN A 648 31.20 7.32 -17.46
CA ASN A 648 31.28 6.17 -16.56
C ASN A 648 31.37 6.62 -15.10
N PRO A 649 30.71 5.95 -14.15
CA PRO A 649 30.91 6.22 -12.72
C PRO A 649 32.37 5.92 -12.32
N LYS A 650 32.93 6.77 -11.45
CA LYS A 650 34.35 6.74 -11.05
C LYS A 650 34.45 6.13 -9.67
N HIS A 651 35.18 5.03 -9.54
CA HIS A 651 35.33 4.29 -8.30
C HIS A 651 36.80 4.10 -7.92
N ILE A 652 37.11 4.31 -6.64
CA ILE A 652 38.39 3.93 -6.04
C ILE A 652 38.13 2.72 -5.16
N PHE A 653 38.85 1.62 -5.39
CA PHE A 653 38.89 0.49 -4.47
C PHE A 653 40.16 0.62 -3.63
N LEU A 654 39.97 1.11 -2.40
CA LEU A 654 41.04 1.42 -1.46
C LEU A 654 41.24 0.26 -0.49
N LEU A 655 42.41 -0.36 -0.51
CA LEU A 655 42.80 -1.40 0.44
C LEU A 655 43.86 -0.85 1.40
N SER A 656 43.68 -1.01 2.71
CA SER A 656 44.70 -0.69 3.72
C SER A 656 44.62 -1.61 4.95
N ASP A 657 45.76 -1.81 5.61
CA ASP A 657 45.89 -2.63 6.82
C ASP A 657 46.32 -1.86 8.08
N GLY A 658 46.44 -0.53 8.01
CA GLY A 658 46.96 0.27 9.12
C GLY A 658 46.56 1.75 9.07
N GLU A 659 46.65 2.42 10.22
CA GLU A 659 46.32 3.84 10.39
C GLU A 659 47.15 4.76 9.49
N GLU A 660 46.52 5.84 9.01
CA GLU A 660 47.22 6.86 8.23
C GLU A 660 48.26 7.60 9.09
N ASN A 661 49.45 7.83 8.54
CA ASN A 661 50.56 8.40 9.29
C ASN A 661 51.41 9.42 8.52
N VAL A 662 51.05 9.72 7.27
CA VAL A 662 51.75 10.69 6.40
C VAL A 662 50.74 11.57 5.67
N LYS A 663 51.04 12.86 5.60
CA LYS A 663 50.20 13.89 4.97
C LYS A 663 50.25 13.84 3.44
N PRO A 664 49.19 14.28 2.74
CA PRO A 664 47.90 14.70 3.30
C PRO A 664 47.13 13.53 3.92
N LEU A 665 46.49 13.81 5.06
CA LEU A 665 45.57 12.89 5.72
C LEU A 665 44.20 12.96 5.05
N TYR A 666 43.31 12.00 5.30
CA TYR A 666 41.96 12.02 4.75
C TYR A 666 41.22 13.33 5.07
N ALA A 667 41.33 13.81 6.31
CA ALA A 667 40.71 15.06 6.73
C ALA A 667 41.14 16.27 5.89
N ASP A 668 42.36 16.26 5.33
CA ASP A 668 42.89 17.35 4.51
C ASP A 668 42.25 17.36 3.10
N ILE A 669 41.83 16.20 2.58
CA ILE A 669 41.29 16.05 1.21
C ILE A 669 39.76 15.85 1.17
N ARG A 670 39.11 15.62 2.31
CA ARG A 670 37.71 15.19 2.44
C ARG A 670 36.73 16.02 1.60
N ALA A 671 36.72 17.34 1.77
CA ALA A 671 35.78 18.22 1.06
C ALA A 671 35.96 18.12 -0.47
N GLY A 672 37.20 18.24 -0.95
CA GLY A 672 37.51 18.15 -2.37
C GLY A 672 37.42 16.74 -2.96
N LEU A 673 37.19 15.70 -2.15
CA LEU A 673 36.84 14.37 -2.61
C LEU A 673 35.32 14.24 -2.77
N ILE A 674 34.54 14.71 -1.80
CA ILE A 674 33.07 14.73 -1.87
C ILE A 674 32.61 15.54 -3.09
N ASP A 675 33.15 16.76 -3.26
CA ASP A 675 32.83 17.65 -4.39
C ASP A 675 33.20 17.06 -5.75
N SER A 676 34.04 16.02 -5.79
CA SER A 676 34.50 15.40 -7.03
C SER A 676 33.57 14.34 -7.59
N GLY A 677 32.61 13.85 -6.80
CA GLY A 677 31.70 12.76 -7.18
C GLY A 677 32.37 11.39 -7.38
N VAL A 678 33.63 11.22 -6.98
CA VAL A 678 34.33 9.93 -7.02
C VAL A 678 33.96 9.09 -5.81
N VAL A 679 33.44 7.89 -6.05
CA VAL A 679 33.01 6.95 -5.00
C VAL A 679 34.20 6.14 -4.49
N VAL A 680 34.43 6.09 -3.18
CA VAL A 680 35.54 5.32 -2.59
C VAL A 680 35.02 4.12 -1.82
N ASN A 681 35.20 2.93 -2.39
CA ASN A 681 34.95 1.68 -1.70
C ASN A 681 36.20 1.27 -0.91
N THR A 682 36.04 0.96 0.38
CA THR A 682 37.16 0.76 1.30
C THR A 682 37.21 -0.65 1.86
N ILE A 683 38.43 -1.20 1.93
CA ILE A 683 38.71 -2.53 2.47
C ILE A 683 39.70 -2.38 3.62
N ALA A 684 39.23 -2.62 4.84
CA ALA A 684 40.08 -2.73 6.02
C ALA A 684 40.56 -4.17 6.16
N PHE A 685 41.86 -4.42 6.00
CA PHE A 685 42.39 -5.76 5.90
C PHE A 685 43.29 -6.15 7.08
N GLY A 686 42.92 -7.21 7.78
CA GLY A 686 43.66 -7.69 8.95
C GLY A 686 43.28 -6.98 10.27
N PRO A 687 43.87 -7.42 11.39
CA PRO A 687 43.47 -7.00 12.73
C PRO A 687 43.87 -5.56 13.12
N GLU A 688 44.82 -4.96 12.41
CA GLU A 688 45.37 -3.62 12.71
C GLU A 688 44.77 -2.51 11.84
N ALA A 689 43.80 -2.87 10.97
CA ALA A 689 43.22 -1.95 10.02
C ALA A 689 42.32 -0.89 10.70
N PRO A 690 42.34 0.37 10.22
CA PRO A 690 41.64 1.46 10.85
C PRO A 690 40.16 1.48 10.43
N GLY A 691 39.37 0.60 11.04
CA GLY A 691 37.98 0.36 10.61
C GLY A 691 37.09 1.61 10.63
N SER A 692 37.28 2.51 11.60
CA SER A 692 36.51 3.77 11.71
C SER A 692 36.83 4.75 10.58
N LEU A 693 38.11 4.97 10.29
CA LEU A 693 38.56 5.83 9.20
C LEU A 693 38.08 5.29 7.84
N MET A 694 38.25 3.99 7.61
CA MET A 694 37.85 3.35 6.35
C MET A 694 36.34 3.39 6.14
N ALA A 695 35.56 3.18 7.21
CA ALA A 695 34.11 3.33 7.17
C ALA A 695 33.68 4.78 6.89
N GLN A 696 34.37 5.76 7.49
CA GLN A 696 34.10 7.18 7.26
C GLN A 696 34.36 7.59 5.81
N ILE A 697 35.49 7.18 5.23
CA ILE A 697 35.85 7.48 3.83
C ILE A 697 34.78 6.95 2.87
N ALA A 698 34.36 5.70 3.07
CA ALA A 698 33.30 5.10 2.27
C ALA A 698 31.97 5.86 2.45
N ALA A 699 31.57 6.14 3.68
CA ALA A 699 30.33 6.85 3.99
C ALA A 699 30.26 8.25 3.35
N ASP A 700 31.35 9.01 3.46
CA ASP A 700 31.42 10.38 2.94
C ASP A 700 31.30 10.43 1.41
N THR A 701 31.70 9.37 0.71
CA THR A 701 31.71 9.30 -0.77
C THR A 701 30.64 8.35 -1.33
N GLY A 702 29.76 7.85 -0.46
CA GLY A 702 28.76 6.80 -0.71
C GLY A 702 29.28 5.50 -1.30
N GLY A 703 30.55 5.20 -1.03
CA GLY A 703 31.11 3.88 -1.26
C GLY A 703 30.75 2.89 -0.15
N ILE A 704 31.30 1.69 -0.28
CA ILE A 704 31.00 0.57 0.61
C ILE A 704 32.24 0.22 1.42
N TYR A 705 32.06 0.10 2.73
CA TYR A 705 33.09 -0.40 3.65
C TYR A 705 32.98 -1.92 3.83
N ARG A 706 34.09 -2.63 3.66
CA ARG A 706 34.18 -4.08 3.88
C ARG A 706 35.39 -4.44 4.75
N PRO A 707 35.18 -4.90 6.00
CA PRO A 707 36.25 -5.49 6.78
C PRO A 707 36.59 -6.89 6.28
N VAL A 708 37.89 -7.21 6.17
CA VAL A 708 38.36 -8.56 5.84
C VAL A 708 39.32 -9.02 6.93
N ALA A 709 38.81 -9.86 7.84
CA ALA A 709 39.59 -10.43 8.92
C ALA A 709 40.49 -11.58 8.43
N THR A 710 41.76 -11.54 8.83
CA THR A 710 42.77 -12.57 8.50
C THR A 710 42.98 -13.59 9.62
N SER A 711 42.28 -13.48 10.75
CA SER A 711 42.26 -14.51 11.80
C SER A 711 40.96 -14.48 12.62
N GLY A 712 40.65 -15.57 13.34
CA GLY A 712 39.50 -15.65 14.24
C GLY A 712 39.51 -14.59 15.36
N SER A 713 40.70 -14.14 15.80
CA SER A 713 40.86 -13.03 16.74
C SER A 713 40.54 -11.68 16.10
N GLY A 714 40.87 -11.48 14.80
CA GLY A 714 40.57 -10.26 14.05
C GLY A 714 39.07 -10.08 13.76
N SER A 715 38.32 -11.17 13.59
CA SER A 715 36.85 -11.13 13.45
C SER A 715 36.16 -10.56 14.71
N GLY A 716 36.65 -10.90 15.90
CA GLY A 716 36.12 -10.40 17.17
C GLY A 716 36.43 -8.92 17.46
N VAL A 717 37.61 -8.41 17.06
CA VAL A 717 38.00 -7.00 17.24
C VAL A 717 37.30 -6.09 16.22
N MET A 718 37.12 -6.57 14.99
CA MET A 718 36.37 -5.87 13.93
C MET A 718 34.86 -5.82 14.23
N ALA A 719 34.31 -6.84 14.89
CA ALA A 719 32.94 -6.84 15.40
C ALA A 719 32.77 -6.00 16.70
N ALA A 720 33.83 -5.83 17.49
CA ALA A 720 33.85 -5.04 18.73
C ALA A 720 34.14 -3.54 18.51
N ALA A 721 34.30 -3.08 17.27
CA ALA A 721 34.26 -1.66 16.91
C ALA A 721 32.81 -1.11 17.01
N THR A 722 32.16 -1.31 18.17
CA THR A 722 30.80 -0.85 18.47
C THR A 722 30.65 0.67 18.48
N ASP A 723 31.75 1.42 18.51
CA ASP A 723 31.74 2.87 18.31
C ASP A 723 31.47 3.27 16.85
N ALA A 724 31.75 2.40 15.87
CA ALA A 724 31.40 2.63 14.46
C ALA A 724 29.89 2.52 14.23
N THR A 725 29.20 1.59 14.92
CA THR A 725 27.73 1.53 14.93
C THR A 725 27.07 2.75 15.57
N ALA A 726 27.67 3.32 16.61
CA ALA A 726 27.13 4.51 17.28
C ALA A 726 27.36 5.81 16.48
N ALA A 727 28.53 5.97 15.85
CA ALA A 727 28.83 7.13 15.01
C ALA A 727 28.03 7.12 13.68
N VAL A 728 27.75 5.94 13.11
CA VAL A 728 26.97 5.80 11.87
C VAL A 728 25.45 5.84 12.12
N ALA A 729 24.97 5.37 13.28
CA ALA A 729 23.58 5.58 13.71
C ALA A 729 23.23 7.06 13.87
N ALA A 730 24.21 7.92 14.18
CA ALA A 730 24.01 9.38 14.26
C ALA A 730 23.85 10.06 12.88
N VAL A 731 24.13 9.35 11.77
CA VAL A 731 24.07 9.88 10.38
C VAL A 731 23.01 9.16 9.54
N ASN A 732 22.15 8.34 10.15
CA ASN A 732 20.96 7.75 9.53
C ASN A 732 21.22 6.97 8.22
N MET A 733 22.36 6.28 8.11
CA MET A 733 22.69 5.47 6.93
C MET A 733 22.38 3.98 7.12
N PRO A 734 21.94 3.28 6.06
CA PRO A 734 21.78 1.83 6.08
C PRO A 734 23.16 1.16 6.05
N MET A 735 23.73 0.87 7.22
CA MET A 735 24.69 -0.23 7.29
C MET A 735 23.90 -1.53 7.22
N ASP A 736 24.28 -2.41 6.30
CA ASP A 736 23.89 -3.81 6.39
C ASP A 736 24.58 -4.40 7.63
N ALA A 737 23.95 -4.24 8.79
CA ALA A 737 24.46 -4.70 10.09
C ALA A 737 24.71 -6.21 10.09
N ALA A 738 24.07 -6.96 9.19
CA ALA A 738 24.34 -8.38 8.97
C ALA A 738 25.75 -8.63 8.42
N ALA A 739 26.30 -7.74 7.58
CA ALA A 739 27.63 -7.94 6.99
C ALA A 739 28.78 -7.70 7.98
N VAL A 740 28.61 -6.78 8.93
CA VAL A 740 29.60 -6.50 9.98
C VAL A 740 29.60 -7.60 11.06
N THR A 741 28.43 -8.21 11.32
CA THR A 741 28.26 -9.22 12.38
C THR A 741 28.44 -10.68 11.92
N ALA A 742 28.42 -10.95 10.60
CA ALA A 742 28.46 -12.30 10.04
C ALA A 742 29.71 -12.62 9.19
N ALA A 743 30.78 -11.81 9.25
CA ALA A 743 32.01 -12.08 8.49
C ALA A 743 32.62 -13.43 8.91
N SER A 744 32.24 -14.47 8.19
CA SER A 744 32.77 -15.81 8.32
C SER A 744 34.26 -15.73 8.04
N TYR A 745 35.09 -16.27 8.92
CA TYR A 745 36.54 -16.27 8.74
C TYR A 745 36.91 -17.08 7.49
N LEU A 746 37.30 -16.37 6.42
CA LEU A 746 37.86 -16.94 5.20
C LEU A 746 39.37 -16.67 5.15
N PRO A 747 40.16 -17.53 4.48
CA PRO A 747 41.54 -17.20 4.13
C PRO A 747 41.63 -15.82 3.49
N GLY A 748 42.63 -15.02 3.85
CA GLY A 748 42.66 -13.58 3.55
C GLY A 748 42.40 -13.23 2.08
N GLN A 749 43.01 -13.97 1.15
CA GLN A 749 42.79 -13.80 -0.30
C GLN A 749 41.35 -14.09 -0.77
N LEU A 750 40.65 -15.05 -0.17
CA LEU A 750 39.26 -15.38 -0.55
C LEU A 750 38.29 -14.33 -0.03
N GLY A 751 38.53 -13.83 1.19
CA GLY A 751 37.79 -12.70 1.72
C GLY A 751 37.92 -11.47 0.84
N LEU A 752 39.15 -11.14 0.42
CA LEU A 752 39.41 -10.02 -0.50
C LEU A 752 38.78 -10.24 -1.89
N ALA A 753 38.88 -11.44 -2.47
CA ALA A 753 38.29 -11.74 -3.78
C ALA A 753 36.77 -11.53 -3.79
N ASN A 754 36.08 -12.00 -2.74
CA ASN A 754 34.64 -11.77 -2.57
C ASN A 754 34.28 -10.29 -2.50
N VAL A 755 35.08 -9.48 -1.79
CA VAL A 755 34.89 -8.03 -1.68
C VAL A 755 35.14 -7.33 -3.01
N TYR A 756 36.20 -7.69 -3.74
CA TYR A 756 36.50 -7.09 -5.03
C TYR A 756 35.43 -7.37 -6.09
N ASP A 757 34.95 -8.61 -6.20
CA ASP A 757 33.79 -8.93 -7.06
C ASP A 757 32.55 -8.12 -6.64
N TYR A 758 32.38 -7.86 -5.34
CA TYR A 758 31.21 -7.12 -4.85
C TYR A 758 31.27 -5.67 -5.29
N PHE A 759 32.42 -5.03 -5.06
CA PHE A 759 32.65 -3.65 -5.44
C PHE A 759 32.51 -3.45 -6.94
N ASP A 760 33.03 -4.36 -7.76
CA ASP A 760 32.86 -4.29 -9.20
C ASP A 760 31.40 -4.47 -9.65
N THR A 761 30.66 -5.40 -9.01
CA THR A 761 29.22 -5.59 -9.25
C THR A 761 28.43 -4.30 -9.00
N GLU A 762 28.63 -3.68 -7.83
CA GLU A 762 27.95 -2.46 -7.44
C GLU A 762 28.35 -1.26 -8.32
N ALA A 763 29.65 -1.13 -8.65
CA ALA A 763 30.16 -0.07 -9.51
C ALA A 763 29.54 -0.07 -10.92
N GLN A 764 29.03 -1.21 -11.37
CA GLN A 764 28.39 -1.35 -12.68
C GLN A 764 26.87 -1.15 -12.63
N GLY A 765 26.29 -0.94 -11.44
CA GLY A 765 24.84 -0.95 -11.24
C GLY A 765 24.23 -2.34 -11.44
N ALA A 766 25.00 -3.41 -11.25
CA ALA A 766 24.52 -4.79 -11.30
C ALA A 766 24.16 -5.29 -9.88
N ALA A 767 23.36 -6.36 -9.80
CA ALA A 767 22.99 -6.99 -8.53
C ALA A 767 23.63 -8.37 -8.38
N ARG A 768 24.17 -8.67 -7.20
CA ARG A 768 24.66 -10.02 -6.86
C ARG A 768 23.51 -10.87 -6.31
N VAL A 769 23.09 -11.87 -7.08
CA VAL A 769 21.92 -12.71 -6.74
C VAL A 769 22.27 -13.92 -5.88
N ILE A 770 23.51 -14.44 -6.00
CA ILE A 770 23.98 -15.62 -5.26
C ILE A 770 25.42 -15.45 -4.77
N ASN A 771 25.75 -16.05 -3.61
CA ASN A 771 27.11 -16.15 -3.07
C ASN A 771 27.26 -17.47 -2.31
N GLY A 772 28.35 -18.20 -2.54
CA GLY A 772 28.68 -19.41 -1.80
C GLY A 772 30.13 -19.39 -1.34
N SER A 773 30.36 -19.62 -0.05
CA SER A 773 31.70 -19.75 0.54
C SER A 773 31.88 -21.15 1.12
N TYR A 774 32.94 -21.85 0.72
CA TYR A 774 33.19 -23.23 1.13
C TYR A 774 34.59 -23.39 1.72
N THR A 775 34.67 -23.88 2.94
CA THR A 775 35.93 -24.23 3.63
C THR A 775 36.07 -25.74 3.76
N ASN A 776 37.29 -26.26 3.84
CA ASN A 776 37.59 -27.70 3.99
C ASN A 776 37.00 -28.55 2.86
N VAL A 777 36.94 -28.02 1.63
CA VAL A 777 36.55 -28.79 0.45
C VAL A 777 37.64 -29.83 0.17
N PRO A 778 37.32 -31.13 0.14
CA PRO A 778 38.31 -32.17 -0.14
C PRO A 778 38.69 -32.16 -1.62
N ALA A 779 39.80 -32.81 -1.97
CA ALA A 779 40.26 -32.96 -3.35
C ALA A 779 39.15 -33.47 -4.29
N PHE A 780 39.19 -33.08 -5.57
CA PHE A 780 38.08 -33.30 -6.50
C PHE A 780 37.65 -34.78 -6.63
N ASP A 781 38.57 -35.72 -6.38
CA ASP A 781 38.38 -37.16 -6.44
C ASP A 781 37.76 -37.77 -5.17
N GLN A 782 37.51 -36.98 -4.14
CA GLN A 782 36.92 -37.41 -2.86
C GLN A 782 35.45 -37.06 -2.74
N THR A 783 34.72 -37.85 -1.96
CA THR A 783 33.30 -37.60 -1.65
C THR A 783 33.12 -36.26 -0.96
N GLY A 784 32.22 -35.42 -1.48
CA GLY A 784 31.90 -34.11 -0.91
C GLY A 784 32.73 -32.95 -1.44
N SER A 785 33.58 -33.16 -2.46
CA SER A 785 34.30 -32.10 -3.19
C SER A 785 33.34 -31.18 -3.97
N GLN A 786 32.36 -31.77 -4.66
CA GLN A 786 31.42 -31.03 -5.50
C GLN A 786 30.53 -30.06 -4.69
N LYS A 787 30.48 -28.81 -5.12
CA LYS A 787 29.54 -27.77 -4.67
C LYS A 787 28.74 -27.27 -5.84
N VAL A 788 27.42 -27.18 -5.69
CA VAL A 788 26.51 -26.75 -6.75
C VAL A 788 25.74 -25.52 -6.30
N LEU A 789 25.67 -24.52 -7.17
CA LEU A 789 24.80 -23.35 -7.05
C LEU A 789 23.83 -23.32 -8.23
N GLU A 790 22.63 -22.81 -8.01
CA GLU A 790 21.58 -22.74 -9.01
C GLU A 790 20.98 -21.33 -9.05
N VAL A 791 20.63 -20.85 -10.24
CA VAL A 791 19.98 -19.55 -10.44
C VAL A 791 19.00 -19.63 -11.60
N ASN A 792 17.83 -19.00 -11.46
CA ASN A 792 16.85 -18.93 -12.54
C ASN A 792 17.01 -17.58 -13.27
N MET A 793 17.16 -17.62 -14.59
CA MET A 793 17.29 -16.43 -15.45
C MET A 793 15.97 -16.15 -16.15
N ASP A 794 15.49 -14.91 -16.10
CA ASP A 794 14.36 -14.45 -16.91
C ASP A 794 14.83 -13.66 -18.14
N LYS A 795 13.90 -13.38 -19.06
CA LYS A 795 14.18 -12.69 -20.33
C LYS A 795 14.75 -11.26 -20.20
N SER A 796 14.68 -10.64 -19.03
CA SER A 796 15.23 -9.30 -18.78
C SER A 796 16.74 -9.31 -18.51
N VAL A 797 17.35 -10.48 -18.27
CA VAL A 797 18.77 -10.59 -17.99
C VAL A 797 19.60 -10.49 -19.27
N ASN A 798 20.35 -9.40 -19.41
CA ASN A 798 21.21 -9.17 -20.57
C ASN A 798 22.63 -9.75 -20.43
N GLN A 799 23.05 -10.09 -19.20
CA GLN A 799 24.36 -10.68 -18.93
C GLN A 799 24.32 -11.53 -17.65
N LEU A 800 24.93 -12.71 -17.72
CA LEU A 800 25.22 -13.58 -16.59
C LEU A 800 26.74 -13.58 -16.34
N ARG A 801 27.14 -13.42 -15.08
CA ARG A 801 28.54 -13.50 -14.65
C ARG A 801 28.70 -14.49 -13.50
N LEU A 802 29.73 -15.33 -13.59
CA LEU A 802 30.17 -16.23 -12.53
C LEU A 802 31.63 -15.96 -12.19
N VAL A 803 31.93 -15.85 -10.90
CA VAL A 803 33.30 -15.74 -10.37
C VAL A 803 33.53 -16.89 -9.39
N VAL A 804 34.63 -17.63 -9.57
CA VAL A 804 35.04 -18.69 -8.64
C VAL A 804 36.48 -18.46 -8.25
N ALA A 805 36.74 -18.23 -6.95
CA ALA A 805 38.09 -18.05 -6.41
C ALA A 805 38.50 -19.24 -5.53
N GLY A 806 39.76 -19.67 -5.63
CA GLY A 806 40.32 -20.81 -4.89
C GLY A 806 41.51 -20.44 -4.02
N LYS A 807 41.69 -21.14 -2.88
CA LYS A 807 42.87 -20.90 -2.03
C LYS A 807 44.16 -21.37 -2.69
N GLN A 808 44.11 -22.53 -3.33
CA GLN A 808 45.25 -23.15 -3.99
C GLN A 808 45.44 -22.59 -5.40
N PRO A 809 46.70 -22.46 -5.86
CA PRO A 809 46.97 -22.07 -7.24
C PRO A 809 46.57 -23.19 -8.21
N ASP A 810 46.02 -22.81 -9.35
CA ASP A 810 45.78 -23.66 -10.50
C ASP A 810 47.01 -23.61 -11.44
N ASP A 811 48.07 -24.35 -11.09
CA ASP A 811 49.30 -24.46 -11.88
C ASP A 811 49.40 -25.86 -12.55
N GLU A 812 49.85 -25.90 -13.82
CA GLU A 812 50.26 -27.13 -14.51
C GLU A 812 51.46 -27.78 -13.79
N GLY A 813 51.20 -28.58 -12.77
CA GLY A 813 52.22 -29.21 -11.92
C GLY A 813 51.70 -29.66 -10.56
N CYS A 814 50.56 -29.15 -10.12
CA CYS A 814 49.81 -29.73 -9.00
C CYS A 814 49.34 -31.15 -9.38
N THR A 815 49.32 -32.08 -8.41
CA THR A 815 48.65 -33.36 -8.63
C THR A 815 47.22 -33.09 -9.07
N VAL A 816 46.73 -33.86 -10.06
CA VAL A 816 45.41 -33.65 -10.70
C VAL A 816 44.28 -33.44 -9.67
N SER A 817 44.46 -33.96 -8.44
CA SER A 817 43.59 -33.87 -7.24
C SER A 817 43.31 -32.45 -6.72
N ASP A 818 44.20 -31.47 -6.95
CA ASP A 818 44.18 -30.18 -6.23
C ASP A 818 43.81 -28.98 -7.12
N ILE A 819 43.41 -29.23 -8.37
CA ILE A 819 43.03 -28.22 -9.36
C ILE A 819 41.56 -27.81 -9.16
N ARG A 820 41.30 -26.50 -9.14
CA ARG A 820 39.95 -25.93 -9.16
C ARG A 820 39.30 -26.28 -10.49
N LYS A 821 38.10 -26.87 -10.45
CA LYS A 821 37.32 -27.18 -11.65
C LYS A 821 35.98 -26.49 -11.58
N VAL A 822 35.58 -25.87 -12.69
CA VAL A 822 34.30 -25.18 -12.81
C VAL A 822 33.57 -25.73 -14.01
N ASP A 823 32.34 -26.21 -13.82
CA ASP A 823 31.46 -26.62 -14.90
C ASP A 823 30.07 -25.98 -14.80
N VAL A 824 29.40 -25.86 -15.93
CA VAL A 824 28.08 -25.22 -16.08
C VAL A 824 27.07 -26.17 -16.71
N LEU A 825 25.82 -26.09 -16.26
CA LEU A 825 24.67 -26.74 -16.86
C LEU A 825 23.67 -25.67 -17.29
N MET A 826 23.28 -25.68 -18.57
CA MET A 826 22.34 -24.72 -19.14
C MET A 826 20.87 -25.13 -18.91
N PRO A 827 19.92 -24.19 -19.05
CA PRO A 827 18.49 -24.50 -19.00
C PRO A 827 18.10 -25.63 -19.95
N GLY A 828 17.26 -26.55 -19.45
CA GLY A 828 16.75 -27.69 -20.21
C GLY A 828 17.65 -28.93 -20.22
N MET A 829 18.87 -28.86 -19.68
CA MET A 829 19.76 -30.02 -19.53
C MET A 829 19.47 -30.80 -18.23
N ASP A 830 19.52 -32.12 -18.29
CA ASP A 830 19.38 -33.04 -17.16
C ASP A 830 20.73 -33.22 -16.45
N PRO A 831 20.86 -32.85 -15.16
CA PRO A 831 22.12 -32.90 -14.42
C PRO A 831 22.71 -34.30 -14.26
N GLN A 832 21.91 -35.36 -14.43
CA GLN A 832 22.32 -36.76 -14.31
C GLN A 832 22.64 -37.42 -15.66
N LYS A 833 22.10 -36.89 -16.77
CA LYS A 833 22.23 -37.50 -18.10
C LYS A 833 23.07 -36.69 -19.06
N ASP A 834 22.98 -35.36 -18.96
CA ASP A 834 23.67 -34.46 -19.85
C ASP A 834 25.05 -34.09 -19.33
N ARG A 835 25.96 -33.85 -20.27
CA ARG A 835 27.33 -33.48 -19.97
C ARG A 835 27.39 -32.03 -19.54
N TRP A 836 27.91 -31.79 -18.34
CA TRP A 836 28.24 -30.44 -17.87
C TRP A 836 29.34 -29.81 -18.75
N ILE A 837 29.18 -28.53 -19.05
CA ILE A 837 30.07 -27.75 -19.90
C ILE A 837 31.26 -27.28 -19.07
N PRO A 838 32.50 -27.73 -19.37
CA PRO A 838 33.67 -27.34 -18.59
C PRO A 838 34.09 -25.90 -18.90
N ILE A 839 34.32 -25.12 -17.85
CA ILE A 839 34.77 -23.73 -17.90
C ILE A 839 36.25 -23.62 -17.53
N SER A 840 36.69 -24.40 -16.53
CA SER A 840 38.09 -24.41 -16.10
C SER A 840 38.60 -25.85 -15.97
N PRO A 841 39.48 -26.32 -16.90
CA PRO A 841 39.84 -25.66 -18.17
C PRO A 841 38.74 -25.84 -19.24
N PRO A 842 38.59 -24.88 -20.18
CA PRO A 842 37.64 -24.99 -21.27
C PRO A 842 38.04 -26.13 -22.24
N LEU A 843 37.05 -26.89 -22.73
CA LEU A 843 37.28 -27.94 -23.71
C LEU A 843 36.85 -27.50 -25.12
N LYS A 844 37.80 -27.54 -26.05
CA LYS A 844 37.54 -27.27 -27.47
C LYS A 844 36.43 -28.17 -28.03
N GLY A 845 35.42 -27.55 -28.63
CA GLY A 845 34.28 -28.25 -29.23
C GLY A 845 33.21 -28.71 -28.23
N VAL A 846 33.38 -28.40 -26.94
CA VAL A 846 32.38 -28.63 -25.88
C VAL A 846 31.96 -27.31 -25.26
N THR A 847 32.92 -26.48 -24.88
CA THR A 847 32.66 -25.15 -24.32
C THR A 847 32.26 -24.18 -25.45
N PRO A 848 31.13 -23.46 -25.33
CA PRO A 848 30.67 -22.49 -26.33
C PRO A 848 31.75 -21.45 -26.64
N ALA A 849 31.96 -21.17 -27.93
CA ALA A 849 33.03 -20.28 -28.39
C ALA A 849 32.72 -18.79 -28.19
N ASP A 850 31.46 -18.45 -27.94
CA ASP A 850 30.93 -17.12 -27.69
C ASP A 850 30.92 -16.74 -26.21
N TRP A 851 31.30 -17.66 -25.31
CA TRP A 851 31.47 -17.37 -23.88
C TRP A 851 32.83 -16.73 -23.62
N ASP A 852 32.85 -15.67 -22.81
CA ASP A 852 34.08 -15.03 -22.36
C ASP A 852 34.54 -15.71 -21.07
N ILE A 853 35.60 -16.51 -21.19
CA ILE A 853 36.16 -17.34 -20.12
C ILE A 853 37.57 -16.87 -19.83
N ARG A 854 37.82 -16.51 -18.58
CA ARG A 854 39.10 -15.99 -18.10
C ARG A 854 39.55 -16.85 -16.95
N ASN A 855 40.49 -17.74 -17.23
CA ASN A 855 41.12 -18.55 -16.20
C ASN A 855 42.39 -17.88 -15.71
N ASN A 856 42.59 -17.90 -14.41
CA ASN A 856 43.75 -17.38 -13.74
C ASN A 856 44.17 -18.31 -12.59
N ARG A 857 45.38 -18.08 -12.09
CA ARG A 857 45.99 -18.95 -11.09
C ARG A 857 45.14 -19.10 -9.83
N PHE A 858 44.38 -18.09 -9.41
CA PHE A 858 43.60 -18.13 -8.17
C PHE A 858 42.10 -17.92 -8.37
N ASP A 859 41.65 -17.64 -9.58
CA ASP A 859 40.26 -17.34 -9.90
C ASP A 859 39.88 -17.69 -11.34
N ASP A 860 38.59 -17.92 -11.55
CA ASP A 860 37.97 -18.13 -12.86
C ASP A 860 36.77 -17.20 -13.00
N VAL A 861 36.67 -16.53 -14.14
CA VAL A 861 35.53 -15.70 -14.51
C VAL A 861 34.89 -16.24 -15.79
N LEU A 862 33.56 -16.38 -15.75
CA LEU A 862 32.72 -16.64 -16.92
C LEU A 862 31.76 -15.47 -17.10
N VAL A 863 31.68 -14.95 -18.32
CA VAL A 863 30.68 -13.96 -18.74
C VAL A 863 29.91 -14.51 -19.94
N VAL A 864 28.58 -14.54 -19.82
CA VAL A 864 27.65 -14.95 -20.87
C VAL A 864 26.71 -13.78 -21.17
N ASN A 865 26.79 -13.24 -22.38
CA ASN A 865 25.87 -12.20 -22.83
C ASN A 865 24.58 -12.84 -23.35
N ASN A 866 23.43 -12.26 -23.00
CA ASN A 866 22.09 -12.75 -23.35
C ASN A 866 21.90 -14.24 -23.01
N PRO A 867 22.04 -14.64 -21.73
CA PRO A 867 21.87 -16.03 -21.32
C PRO A 867 20.47 -16.55 -21.67
N ALA A 868 20.38 -17.84 -22.00
CA ALA A 868 19.09 -18.51 -22.19
C ALA A 868 18.22 -18.43 -20.93
N GLU A 869 16.91 -18.23 -21.12
CA GLU A 869 15.92 -18.22 -20.04
C GLU A 869 15.82 -19.61 -19.36
N GLY A 870 15.69 -19.61 -18.03
CA GLY A 870 15.49 -20.81 -17.21
C GLY A 870 16.60 -21.07 -16.19
N LEU A 871 16.61 -22.30 -15.65
CA LEU A 871 17.50 -22.70 -14.55
C LEU A 871 18.93 -22.99 -15.04
N TRP A 872 19.87 -22.19 -14.59
CA TRP A 872 21.31 -22.42 -14.73
C TRP A 872 21.86 -23.08 -13.47
N ARG A 873 22.82 -24.00 -13.65
CA ARG A 873 23.54 -24.62 -12.53
C ARG A 873 25.04 -24.51 -12.73
N PHE A 874 25.74 -24.23 -11.65
CA PHE A 874 27.18 -24.09 -11.61
C PHE A 874 27.71 -25.10 -10.61
N ARG A 875 28.76 -25.83 -10.97
CA ARG A 875 29.45 -26.69 -10.02
C ARG A 875 30.93 -26.38 -9.96
N THR A 876 31.45 -26.37 -8.75
CA THR A 876 32.89 -26.24 -8.47
C THR A 876 33.36 -27.41 -7.61
N TYR A 877 34.65 -27.72 -7.72
CA TYR A 877 35.34 -28.76 -6.96
C TYR A 877 36.47 -28.18 -6.13
#